data_AF-A0A957EPT5-F1
#
_entry.id   AF-A0A957EPT5-F1
#
_cell.length_a   1.000
_cell.length_b   1.000
_cell.length_c   1.000
_cell.angle_alpha   90.00
_cell.angle_beta   90.00
_cell.angle_gamma   90.00
#
_symmetry.space_group_name_H-M   'P 1'
#
loop_
_entity.id
_entity.type
_entity.pdbx_description
1 polymer ?
#
loop_
_entity_poly.entity_id
_entity_poly.type
_entity_poly.pdbx_seq_one_letter_code
_entity_poly.pdbx_strand_id
1 'polypeptide(L)'
;MANKKNFDWHSEEDVGWEEERETVVPTAVPRRRRWWPALLTLVAVLGIGSWVIVRQVNVRIAATTAQVEADVLTSHKFVMDAVARRDGELLRAALSGRFPEWYTLQEELATAGALFSSPALGLTAQPALSTEGTMVTLDPEFRQANVSFAQSYVVQGADGVTDTVTLLQTAVYRRGAQRWLLSAPEADFWGEWQTSVGEHLVLRYAQRDATWANRLAADLDQLVEQTCATFVDLACPDDLQVRLYLDDEVQALRAFVDATYSWQTDDLLLHLPPLTLLGLPTDEAGYRAVYRAYGAQVATAVISHLVDYECCNHAPFHQVLLDYELHQLDLKPWSLTRDDHMRVFATRQTMGPLLRHYQDNDLSYLATDDGRLAYTAVDFLLNTALPYPLDTNIPITPVWLQRSMEAEQSFVTWLTVAFAGWGGELGLGSSLINTLEVRWWQYAYTQTLISQEAPPFAFPDQSLLLSCEVTFDEPSATEAISLQSYDPAADVWGEAEQLVGFGFVTVLPDDKTMVRNIWHVEEEIWAMSLWRDGQQVAAAATDAAFSFSFGQVDPTGQQLVVVTADNETLFNLFDIAGCTTSSLCGLTPLPGFPFWSPDGAHAIIEITDSEFFVEMLPVNGRYVLFNLSDLAPAQELYLADA
;
A
#
# COMPACT_ATOMS: atom_id res chain seq x y z
N MET A 1 43.39 -0.34 78.35
CA MET A 1 43.34 0.57 77.19
C MET A 1 42.00 0.33 76.51
N ALA A 2 41.00 1.14 76.84
CA ALA A 2 40.60 2.37 76.14
C ALA A 2 39.66 2.05 74.96
N ASN A 3 38.52 2.68 74.74
CA ASN A 3 37.67 3.56 75.55
C ASN A 3 36.34 3.63 74.75
N LYS A 4 35.19 3.30 75.34
CA LYS A 4 33.87 3.57 74.73
C LYS A 4 33.42 4.95 75.22
N LYS A 5 33.36 5.93 74.32
CA LYS A 5 32.76 7.24 74.58
C LYS A 5 31.25 7.13 74.46
N ASN A 6 30.53 7.28 75.57
CA ASN A 6 29.17 7.77 75.57
C ASN A 6 29.24 9.30 75.65
N PHE A 7 28.53 9.95 74.73
CA PHE A 7 28.44 11.39 74.60
C PHE A 7 27.20 11.85 75.38
N ASP A 8 27.40 12.84 76.23
CA ASP A 8 26.44 13.38 77.21
C ASP A 8 26.17 14.83 76.80
N TRP A 9 24.89 15.19 76.59
CA TRP A 9 24.50 16.57 76.37
C TRP A 9 23.83 17.10 77.65
N HIS A 10 24.58 17.92 78.37
CA HIS A 10 24.04 18.96 79.24
C HIS A 10 23.85 20.23 78.42
N SER A 11 22.72 20.92 78.59
CA SER A 11 22.60 22.35 78.30
C SER A 11 22.53 23.11 79.62
N GLU A 12 23.53 23.96 79.86
CA GLU A 12 23.55 25.00 80.87
C GLU A 12 22.54 26.13 80.55
N GLU A 13 22.36 26.99 81.55
CA GLU A 13 21.78 28.35 81.52
C GLU A 13 20.27 28.48 81.79
N ASP A 14 19.94 28.57 83.09
CA ASP A 14 19.39 29.83 83.60
C ASP A 14 19.84 30.04 85.05
N VAL A 15 20.48 31.19 85.28
CA VAL A 15 21.08 31.63 86.54
C VAL A 15 20.11 32.54 87.29
N GLY A 16 19.98 32.28 88.59
CA GLY A 16 19.70 33.30 89.61
C GLY A 16 18.25 33.38 90.09
N TRP A 17 17.99 32.95 91.33
CA TRP A 17 17.85 33.83 92.50
C TRP A 17 18.03 33.02 93.79
N GLU A 18 18.60 33.69 94.79
CA GLU A 18 19.20 33.19 96.03
C GLU A 18 18.22 32.59 97.06
N GLU A 19 18.84 31.85 97.98
CA GLU A 19 18.33 31.28 99.23
C GLU A 19 17.53 32.29 100.09
N GLU A 20 16.52 31.82 100.85
CA GLU A 20 16.66 31.56 102.29
C GLU A 20 15.33 31.13 102.96
N ARG A 21 15.48 30.25 103.98
CA ARG A 21 14.61 29.95 105.14
C ARG A 21 13.76 28.68 105.12
N GLU A 22 14.37 27.66 105.71
CA GLU A 22 13.73 26.58 106.46
C GLU A 22 12.62 27.10 107.39
N THR A 23 11.44 26.48 107.29
CA THR A 23 10.56 26.26 108.44
C THR A 23 10.15 24.78 108.44
N VAL A 24 10.66 24.04 109.41
CA VAL A 24 10.36 22.63 109.66
C VAL A 24 9.21 22.53 110.65
N VAL A 25 8.02 22.05 110.26
CA VAL A 25 7.02 21.31 111.09
C VAL A 25 5.91 20.70 110.19
N PRO A 26 5.18 19.62 110.56
CA PRO A 26 5.57 18.26 110.92
C PRO A 26 5.16 17.22 109.84
N THR A 27 5.71 16.02 109.95
CA THR A 27 5.47 14.84 109.11
C THR A 27 4.02 14.36 109.11
N ALA A 28 3.34 14.48 107.96
CA ALA A 28 2.10 13.78 107.64
C ALA A 28 2.39 12.52 106.81
N VAL A 29 1.92 11.38 107.31
CA VAL A 29 2.05 10.05 106.71
C VAL A 29 1.49 10.04 105.27
N PRO A 30 2.23 9.62 104.24
CA PRO A 30 1.76 9.66 102.86
C PRO A 30 0.75 8.55 102.60
N ARG A 31 -0.52 8.95 102.47
CA ARG A 31 -1.59 8.10 101.95
C ARG A 31 -1.31 7.88 100.45
N ARG A 32 -0.94 6.66 100.05
CA ARG A 32 -0.74 6.23 98.64
C ARG A 32 -1.95 6.60 97.78
N ARG A 33 -1.93 7.78 97.19
CA ARG A 33 -2.94 8.28 96.26
C ARG A 33 -2.66 7.65 94.91
N ARG A 34 -3.43 6.63 94.50
CA ARG A 34 -3.36 5.97 93.18
C ARG A 34 -3.31 7.04 92.08
N TRP A 35 -2.12 7.22 91.50
CA TRP A 35 -1.72 8.21 90.49
C TRP A 35 -1.77 7.61 89.07
N TRP A 36 -1.93 6.30 88.98
CA TRP A 36 -2.20 5.55 87.75
C TRP A 36 -3.39 6.05 86.90
N PRO A 37 -4.56 6.47 87.46
CA PRO A 37 -5.63 6.99 86.62
C PRO A 37 -5.29 8.33 85.95
N ALA A 38 -4.44 9.16 86.57
CA ALA A 38 -4.00 10.44 85.99
C ALA A 38 -2.95 10.26 84.88
N LEU A 39 -2.13 9.21 84.97
CA LEU A 39 -1.13 8.87 83.96
C LEU A 39 -1.78 8.16 82.76
N LEU A 40 -2.80 7.31 83.01
CA LEU A 40 -3.63 6.72 81.96
C LEU A 40 -4.45 7.76 81.20
N THR A 41 -4.99 8.79 81.85
CA THR A 41 -5.68 9.89 81.14
C THR A 41 -4.72 10.75 80.32
N LEU A 42 -3.51 11.03 80.79
CA LEU A 42 -2.51 11.77 80.01
C LEU A 42 -2.08 10.99 78.76
N VAL A 43 -1.79 9.69 78.91
CA VAL A 43 -1.46 8.80 77.78
C VAL A 43 -2.65 8.63 76.83
N ALA A 44 -3.89 8.55 77.35
CA ALA A 44 -5.08 8.51 76.52
C ALA A 44 -5.30 9.82 75.75
N VAL A 45 -5.07 10.99 76.36
CA VAL A 45 -5.18 12.29 75.69
C VAL A 45 -4.09 12.48 74.65
N LEU A 46 -2.85 12.08 74.94
CA LEU A 46 -1.76 12.10 73.95
C LEU A 46 -2.02 11.10 72.82
N GLY A 47 -2.49 9.90 73.13
CA GLY A 47 -2.85 8.89 72.12
C GLY A 47 -4.01 9.32 71.23
N ILE A 48 -5.06 9.90 71.80
CA ILE A 48 -6.21 10.47 71.05
C ILE A 48 -5.74 11.67 70.22
N GLY A 49 -4.92 12.56 70.79
CA GLY A 49 -4.37 13.72 70.08
C GLY A 49 -3.51 13.31 68.88
N SER A 50 -2.57 12.38 69.07
CA SER A 50 -1.75 11.83 67.99
C SER A 50 -2.60 11.13 66.93
N TRP A 51 -3.63 10.37 67.33
CA TRP A 51 -4.54 9.71 66.39
C TRP A 51 -5.35 10.72 65.56
N VAL A 52 -5.87 11.79 66.18
CA VAL A 52 -6.61 12.85 65.46
C VAL A 52 -5.70 13.59 64.49
N ILE A 53 -4.45 13.90 64.87
CA ILE A 53 -3.48 14.55 63.98
C ILE A 53 -3.17 13.65 62.77
N VAL A 54 -2.85 12.38 63.01
CA VAL A 54 -2.59 11.41 61.92
C VAL A 54 -3.81 11.29 61.00
N ARG A 55 -5.01 11.25 61.57
CA ARG A 55 -6.25 11.19 60.77
C ARG A 55 -6.46 12.46 59.94
N GLN A 56 -6.25 13.65 60.50
CA GLN A 56 -6.39 14.90 59.75
C GLN A 56 -5.31 15.05 58.66
N VAL A 57 -4.08 14.62 58.94
CA VAL A 57 -3.00 14.57 57.94
C VAL A 57 -3.37 13.61 56.82
N ASN A 58 -3.82 12.40 57.13
CA ASN A 58 -4.23 11.41 56.11
C ASN A 58 -5.43 11.89 55.27
N VAL A 59 -6.42 12.55 55.88
CA VAL A 59 -7.56 13.13 55.15
C VAL A 59 -7.10 14.26 54.24
N ARG A 60 -6.19 15.13 54.68
CA ARG A 60 -5.63 16.20 53.84
C ARG A 60 -4.79 15.65 52.69
N ILE A 61 -3.94 14.65 52.97
CA ILE A 61 -3.15 13.97 51.93
C ILE A 61 -4.10 13.36 50.90
N ALA A 62 -5.09 12.59 51.32
CA ALA A 62 -6.06 11.96 50.41
C ALA A 62 -6.83 13.00 49.57
N ALA A 63 -7.27 14.10 50.17
CA ALA A 63 -7.95 15.18 49.45
C ALA A 63 -7.03 15.89 48.44
N THR A 64 -5.78 16.17 48.82
CA THR A 64 -4.78 16.77 47.92
C THR A 64 -4.39 15.81 46.79
N THR A 65 -4.17 14.53 47.08
CA THR A 65 -3.91 13.49 46.09
C THR A 65 -5.06 13.42 45.08
N ALA A 66 -6.30 13.31 45.54
CA ALA A 66 -7.48 13.26 44.66
C ALA A 66 -7.62 14.53 43.80
N GLN A 67 -7.31 15.70 44.35
CA GLN A 67 -7.31 16.94 43.58
C GLN A 67 -6.23 16.95 42.50
N VAL A 68 -5.00 16.53 42.85
CA VAL A 68 -3.89 16.46 41.90
C VAL A 68 -4.16 15.42 40.80
N GLU A 69 -4.73 14.26 41.14
CA GLU A 69 -5.16 13.26 40.17
C GLU A 69 -6.20 13.84 39.20
N ALA A 70 -7.20 14.57 39.70
CA ALA A 70 -8.20 15.22 38.86
C ALA A 70 -7.58 16.28 37.93
N ASP A 71 -6.59 17.04 38.41
CA ASP A 71 -5.88 18.03 37.59
C ASP A 71 -5.06 17.34 36.48
N VAL A 72 -4.38 16.24 36.79
CA VAL A 72 -3.63 15.43 35.82
C VAL A 72 -4.57 14.85 34.76
N LEU A 73 -5.70 14.27 35.17
CA LEU A 73 -6.70 13.72 34.26
C LEU A 73 -7.32 14.80 33.36
N THR A 74 -7.51 16.02 33.89
CA THR A 74 -7.98 17.15 33.10
C THR A 74 -6.96 17.54 32.02
N SER A 75 -5.67 17.61 32.37
CA SER A 75 -4.60 17.82 31.39
C SER A 75 -4.51 16.68 30.37
N HIS A 76 -4.71 15.43 30.80
CA HIS A 76 -4.70 14.28 29.90
C HIS A 76 -5.86 14.31 28.91
N LYS A 77 -7.08 14.59 29.38
CA LYS A 77 -8.25 14.77 28.52
C LYS A 77 -8.01 15.87 27.47
N PHE A 78 -7.40 16.98 27.87
CA PHE A 78 -7.05 18.07 26.94
C PHE A 78 -6.07 17.61 25.85
N VAL A 79 -5.05 16.82 26.20
CA VAL A 79 -4.12 16.22 25.22
C VAL A 79 -4.87 15.29 24.27
N MET A 80 -5.71 14.39 24.78
CA MET A 80 -6.49 13.47 23.93
C MET A 80 -7.44 14.21 22.99
N ASP A 81 -8.09 15.27 23.47
CA ASP A 81 -8.98 16.12 22.65
C ASP A 81 -8.20 16.85 21.54
N ALA A 82 -6.99 17.35 21.84
CA ALA A 82 -6.13 18.00 20.84
C ALA A 82 -5.66 17.01 19.75
N VAL A 83 -5.27 15.81 20.16
CA VAL A 83 -4.84 14.74 19.24
C VAL A 83 -5.98 14.25 18.37
N ALA A 84 -7.16 14.03 18.96
CA ALA A 84 -8.35 13.62 18.21
C ALA A 84 -8.76 14.64 17.13
N ARG A 85 -8.47 15.93 17.37
CA ARG A 85 -8.71 17.02 16.41
C ARG A 85 -7.56 17.26 15.44
N ARG A 86 -6.42 16.57 15.62
CA ARG A 86 -5.15 16.83 14.92
C ARG A 86 -4.71 18.30 15.01
N ASP A 87 -4.97 18.91 16.17
CA ASP A 87 -4.70 20.32 16.42
C ASP A 87 -3.35 20.47 17.14
N GLY A 88 -2.28 20.55 16.35
CA GLY A 88 -0.92 20.73 16.85
C GLY A 88 -0.75 22.02 17.67
N GLU A 89 -1.42 23.11 17.28
CA GLU A 89 -1.36 24.37 18.03
C GLU A 89 -1.97 24.26 19.42
N LEU A 90 -3.10 23.57 19.54
CA LEU A 90 -3.74 23.29 20.82
C LEU A 90 -2.83 22.39 21.67
N LEU A 91 -2.21 21.37 21.07
CA LEU A 91 -1.32 20.45 21.76
C LEU A 91 -0.08 21.17 22.32
N ARG A 92 0.50 22.14 21.60
CA ARG A 92 1.66 22.94 22.08
C ARG A 92 1.44 23.50 23.49
N ALA A 93 0.21 23.92 23.83
CA ALA A 93 -0.13 24.46 25.14
C ALA A 93 -0.16 23.41 26.28
N ALA A 94 -0.03 22.13 25.96
CA ALA A 94 0.03 21.01 26.89
C ALA A 94 1.36 20.24 26.86
N LEU A 95 2.29 20.58 25.97
CA LEU A 95 3.62 19.96 25.92
C LEU A 95 4.61 20.68 26.86
N SER A 96 5.55 19.91 27.40
CA SER A 96 6.66 20.44 28.19
C SER A 96 7.81 20.88 27.29
N GLY A 97 8.23 22.14 27.42
CA GLY A 97 9.39 22.68 26.70
C GLY A 97 10.77 22.31 27.29
N ARG A 98 10.85 21.37 28.25
CA ARG A 98 12.11 20.98 28.89
C ARG A 98 13.06 20.25 27.92
N PHE A 99 12.50 19.52 26.96
CA PHE A 99 13.24 18.76 25.94
C PHE A 99 12.80 19.22 24.55
N PRO A 100 13.53 20.17 23.92
CA PRO A 100 13.09 20.79 22.67
C PRO A 100 12.88 19.80 21.53
N GLU A 101 13.76 18.82 21.35
CA GLU A 101 13.65 17.83 20.27
C GLU A 101 12.42 16.94 20.42
N TRP A 102 12.17 16.45 21.63
CA TRP A 102 10.96 15.70 21.94
C TRP A 102 9.70 16.55 21.74
N TYR A 103 9.71 17.81 22.19
CA TYR A 103 8.60 18.75 22.01
C TYR A 103 8.25 18.90 20.52
N THR A 104 9.25 19.16 19.68
CA THR A 104 9.05 19.36 18.23
C THR A 104 8.51 18.09 17.58
N LEU A 105 9.07 16.92 17.92
CA LEU A 105 8.60 15.66 17.38
C LEU A 105 7.14 15.37 17.77
N GLN A 106 6.75 15.57 19.04
CA GLN A 106 5.35 15.32 19.44
C GLN A 106 4.37 16.21 18.70
N GLU A 107 4.77 17.45 18.39
CA GLU A 107 3.96 18.36 17.57
C GLU A 107 3.83 17.86 16.13
N GLU A 108 4.93 17.40 15.51
CA GLU A 108 4.95 16.80 14.18
C GLU A 108 4.06 15.55 14.14
N LEU A 109 4.23 14.64 15.10
CA LEU A 109 3.43 13.42 15.24
C LEU A 109 1.94 13.75 15.39
N ALA A 110 1.58 14.73 16.21
CA ALA A 110 0.18 15.11 16.39
C ALA A 110 -0.45 15.70 15.11
N THR A 111 0.31 16.53 14.39
CA THR A 111 -0.12 17.11 13.11
C THR A 111 -0.30 16.03 12.04
N ALA A 112 0.59 15.03 12.03
CA ALA A 112 0.51 13.85 11.16
C ALA A 112 -0.58 12.85 11.60
N GLY A 113 -1.22 13.04 12.75
CA GLY A 113 -2.18 12.08 13.33
C GLY A 113 -1.54 10.81 13.89
N ALA A 114 -0.24 10.85 14.18
CA ALA A 114 0.61 9.75 14.60
C ALA A 114 1.08 9.84 16.08
N LEU A 115 0.48 10.70 16.92
CA LEU A 115 0.91 10.80 18.33
C LEU A 115 0.67 9.50 19.11
N PHE A 116 -0.50 8.90 18.90
CA PHE A 116 -0.86 7.59 19.47
C PHE A 116 -1.10 6.53 18.39
N SER A 117 -1.02 6.91 17.12
CA SER A 117 -1.16 6.02 15.97
C SER A 117 0.22 5.76 15.38
N SER A 118 0.47 4.56 14.90
CA SER A 118 1.71 4.21 14.21
C SER A 118 1.38 3.52 12.90
N PRO A 119 0.87 4.25 11.88
CA PRO A 119 0.46 3.65 10.61
C PRO A 119 1.60 2.92 9.90
N ALA A 120 2.84 3.41 10.01
CA ALA A 120 4.04 2.75 9.50
C ALA A 120 4.30 1.38 10.15
N LEU A 121 3.75 1.15 11.35
CA LEU A 121 3.79 -0.12 12.08
C LEU A 121 2.46 -0.90 11.97
N GLY A 122 1.54 -0.50 11.09
CA GLY A 122 0.24 -1.15 10.91
C GLY A 122 -0.76 -0.93 12.06
N LEU A 123 -0.52 0.06 12.93
CA LEU A 123 -1.35 0.33 14.10
C LEU A 123 -2.08 1.67 13.94
N THR A 124 -3.40 1.63 13.68
CA THR A 124 -4.21 2.85 13.55
C THR A 124 -5.03 3.11 14.80
N ALA A 125 -4.68 4.13 15.58
CA ALA A 125 -5.38 4.44 16.83
C ALA A 125 -6.82 4.92 16.59
N GLN A 126 -7.77 4.36 17.33
CA GLN A 126 -9.13 4.90 17.40
C GLN A 126 -9.20 6.06 18.39
N PRO A 127 -10.09 7.05 18.20
CA PRO A 127 -10.31 8.09 19.20
C PRO A 127 -10.69 7.46 20.54
N ALA A 128 -9.96 7.76 21.60
CA ALA A 128 -10.28 7.25 22.93
C ALA A 128 -11.65 7.79 23.38
N LEU A 129 -12.64 6.89 23.50
CA LEU A 129 -14.03 7.26 23.80
C LEU A 129 -14.27 7.55 25.30
N SER A 130 -13.35 7.17 26.19
CA SER A 130 -13.52 7.30 27.64
C SER A 130 -12.18 7.39 28.40
N THR A 131 -12.18 8.12 29.52
CA THR A 131 -11.11 8.09 30.54
C THR A 131 -11.43 7.12 31.69
N GLU A 132 -12.48 6.31 31.56
CA GLU A 132 -12.79 5.26 32.53
C GLU A 132 -11.70 4.19 32.50
N GLY A 133 -11.19 3.81 33.68
CA GLY A 133 -10.09 2.86 33.81
C GLY A 133 -8.69 3.48 33.64
N THR A 134 -8.57 4.79 33.44
CA THR A 134 -7.28 5.49 33.47
C THR A 134 -6.70 5.47 34.90
N MET A 135 -5.46 5.00 35.04
CA MET A 135 -4.74 4.95 36.30
C MET A 135 -3.72 6.10 36.36
N VAL A 136 -3.74 6.86 37.45
CA VAL A 136 -2.74 7.91 37.72
C VAL A 136 -1.83 7.46 38.85
N THR A 137 -0.53 7.44 38.60
CA THR A 137 0.49 7.22 39.63
C THR A 137 1.28 8.51 39.82
N LEU A 138 1.20 9.08 41.01
CA LEU A 138 1.88 10.32 41.38
C LEU A 138 3.22 10.03 42.05
N ASP A 139 4.22 10.85 41.77
CA ASP A 139 5.44 10.87 42.56
C ASP A 139 5.18 11.44 43.97
N PRO A 140 6.02 11.11 44.97
CA PRO A 140 5.82 11.58 46.35
C PRO A 140 5.81 13.11 46.52
N GLU A 141 6.44 13.85 45.58
CA GLU A 141 6.50 15.32 45.63
C GLU A 141 5.40 16.02 44.81
N PHE A 142 4.52 15.27 44.13
CA PHE A 142 3.50 15.81 43.22
C PHE A 142 4.10 16.75 42.15
N ARG A 143 5.23 16.35 41.58
CA ARG A 143 5.92 17.01 40.46
C ARG A 143 5.83 16.22 39.16
N GLN A 144 5.58 14.92 39.23
CA GLN A 144 5.45 14.01 38.12
C GLN A 144 4.22 13.10 38.31
N ALA A 145 3.54 12.79 37.21
CA ALA A 145 2.44 11.85 37.18
C ALA A 145 2.61 10.92 35.97
N ASN A 146 2.46 9.62 36.19
CA ASN A 146 2.36 8.65 35.11
C ASN A 146 0.88 8.30 34.94
N VAL A 147 0.36 8.46 33.73
CA VAL A 147 -1.04 8.20 33.38
C VAL A 147 -1.06 6.98 32.47
N SER A 148 -1.60 5.87 32.95
CA SER A 148 -1.75 4.64 32.16
C SER A 148 -3.19 4.49 31.72
N PHE A 149 -3.42 4.27 30.42
CA PHE A 149 -4.75 4.22 29.82
C PHE A 149 -4.80 3.19 28.68
N ALA A 150 -5.98 2.59 28.49
CA ALA A 150 -6.22 1.68 27.39
C ALA A 150 -6.45 2.47 26.09
N GLN A 151 -5.72 2.10 25.05
CA GLN A 151 -5.85 2.67 23.71
C GLN A 151 -6.22 1.57 22.73
N SER A 152 -7.32 1.77 21.99
CA SER A 152 -7.78 0.82 20.98
C SER A 152 -7.15 1.15 19.63
N TYR A 153 -6.75 0.10 18.92
CA TYR A 153 -6.12 0.17 17.61
C TYR A 153 -6.88 -0.69 16.62
N VAL A 154 -7.11 -0.14 15.43
CA VAL A 154 -7.50 -0.92 14.26
C VAL A 154 -6.24 -1.53 13.66
N VAL A 155 -6.28 -2.84 13.48
CA VAL A 155 -5.22 -3.63 12.87
C VAL A 155 -5.81 -4.49 11.78
N GLN A 156 -5.02 -4.77 10.75
CA GLN A 156 -5.41 -5.75 9.74
C GLN A 156 -4.62 -7.04 9.99
N GLY A 157 -5.33 -8.15 10.10
CA GLY A 157 -4.74 -9.48 10.06
C GLY A 157 -4.13 -9.76 8.70
N ALA A 158 -3.24 -10.76 8.62
CA ALA A 158 -2.67 -11.18 7.34
C ALA A 158 -3.71 -11.78 6.37
N ASP A 159 -4.84 -12.24 6.91
CA ASP A 159 -6.03 -12.65 6.18
C ASP A 159 -6.85 -11.47 5.61
N GLY A 160 -6.40 -10.24 5.85
CA GLY A 160 -7.08 -9.01 5.45
C GLY A 160 -8.26 -8.63 6.35
N VAL A 161 -8.53 -9.39 7.42
CA VAL A 161 -9.62 -9.08 8.35
C VAL A 161 -9.21 -7.95 9.27
N THR A 162 -10.06 -6.93 9.35
CA THR A 162 -9.86 -5.79 10.25
C THR A 162 -10.33 -6.15 11.66
N ASP A 163 -9.41 -6.12 12.61
CA ASP A 163 -9.66 -6.35 14.03
C ASP A 163 -9.41 -5.09 14.86
N THR A 164 -9.95 -5.09 16.08
CA THR A 164 -9.64 -4.05 17.08
C THR A 164 -8.91 -4.70 18.27
N VAL A 165 -7.71 -4.20 18.55
CA VAL A 165 -6.91 -4.62 19.71
C VAL A 165 -6.76 -3.48 20.70
N THR A 166 -6.47 -3.82 21.96
CA THR A 166 -6.24 -2.82 23.01
C THR A 166 -4.82 -2.94 23.52
N LEU A 167 -4.11 -1.82 23.59
CA LEU A 167 -2.78 -1.71 24.20
C LEU A 167 -2.84 -0.73 25.38
N LEU A 168 -2.03 -0.99 26.40
CA LEU A 168 -1.89 -0.12 27.56
C LEU A 168 -0.81 0.93 27.27
N GLN A 169 -1.24 2.17 27.08
CA GLN A 169 -0.40 3.33 26.87
C GLN A 169 0.01 3.97 28.21
N THR A 170 1.18 4.60 28.26
CA THR A 170 1.62 5.38 29.42
C THR A 170 2.11 6.76 28.99
N ALA A 171 1.42 7.80 29.47
CA ALA A 171 1.80 9.19 29.29
C ALA A 171 2.44 9.75 30.57
N VAL A 172 3.57 10.45 30.44
CA VAL A 172 4.27 11.08 31.58
C VAL A 172 3.95 12.57 31.60
N TYR A 173 3.47 13.07 32.74
CA TYR A 173 3.16 14.47 32.97
C TYR A 173 4.06 15.06 34.03
N ARG A 174 4.42 16.33 33.87
CA ARG A 174 5.14 17.12 34.86
C ARG A 174 4.42 18.40 35.21
N ARG A 175 4.59 18.81 36.45
CA ARG A 175 3.98 20.03 36.97
C ARG A 175 4.64 21.26 36.38
N GLY A 176 3.92 21.99 35.53
CA GLY A 176 4.28 23.32 35.08
C GLY A 176 3.82 24.40 36.07
N ALA A 177 4.00 25.68 35.68
CA ALA A 177 3.63 26.81 36.53
C ALA A 177 2.11 26.91 36.81
N GLN A 178 1.29 26.47 35.86
CA GLN A 178 -0.18 26.62 35.93
C GLN A 178 -0.95 25.32 35.67
N ARG A 179 -0.32 24.29 35.08
CA ARG A 179 -0.98 23.04 34.67
C ARG A 179 0.03 21.90 34.62
N TRP A 180 -0.48 20.67 34.52
CA TRP A 180 0.32 19.49 34.17
C TRP A 180 0.57 19.47 32.66
N LEU A 181 1.83 19.22 32.27
CA LEU A 181 2.30 19.23 30.89
C LEU A 181 2.81 17.83 30.54
N LEU A 182 2.42 17.32 29.37
CA LEU A 182 2.95 16.07 28.81
C LEU A 182 4.46 16.26 28.56
N SER A 183 5.26 15.30 28.97
CA SER A 183 6.72 15.39 28.96
C SER A 183 7.36 14.07 28.56
N ALA A 184 8.56 14.14 27.98
CA ALA A 184 9.41 12.97 27.79
C ALA A 184 9.63 12.23 29.13
N PRO A 185 9.58 10.88 29.12
CA PRO A 185 10.04 10.09 30.25
C PRO A 185 11.51 10.40 30.60
N GLU A 186 11.87 10.28 31.88
CA GLU A 186 13.26 10.43 32.36
C GLU A 186 13.91 9.06 32.54
N ALA A 187 15.24 8.99 32.68
CA ALA A 187 15.97 7.71 32.76
C ALA A 187 15.40 6.75 33.83
N ASP A 188 15.03 7.26 35.01
CA ASP A 188 14.46 6.45 36.11
C ASP A 188 13.10 5.80 35.75
N PHE A 189 12.38 6.32 34.75
CA PHE A 189 11.12 5.74 34.28
C PHE A 189 11.31 4.38 33.60
N TRP A 190 12.42 4.23 32.87
CA TRP A 190 12.74 3.05 32.06
C TRP A 190 13.33 1.90 32.87
N GLY A 191 14.04 2.23 33.95
CA GLY A 191 14.83 1.29 34.73
C GLY A 191 16.14 0.93 34.04
N GLU A 192 16.75 -0.18 34.44
CA GLU A 192 18.03 -0.60 33.85
C GLU A 192 17.86 -1.17 32.44
N TRP A 193 18.83 -0.94 31.56
CA TRP A 193 18.86 -1.58 30.25
C TRP A 193 19.14 -3.08 30.39
N GLN A 194 18.43 -3.88 29.61
CA GLN A 194 18.56 -5.34 29.53
C GLN A 194 18.92 -5.73 28.10
N THR A 195 19.52 -6.91 27.93
CA THR A 195 19.87 -7.44 26.61
C THR A 195 19.53 -8.92 26.57
N SER A 196 18.77 -9.31 25.54
CA SER A 196 18.52 -10.69 25.15
C SER A 196 19.37 -11.01 23.92
N VAL A 197 20.03 -12.15 23.92
CA VAL A 197 20.91 -12.62 22.84
C VAL A 197 20.36 -13.95 22.34
N GLY A 198 19.81 -13.94 21.13
CA GLY A 198 19.38 -15.11 20.36
C GLY A 198 20.47 -15.57 19.38
N GLU A 199 20.10 -16.47 18.47
CA GLU A 199 21.01 -16.97 17.43
C GLU A 199 21.20 -15.95 16.31
N HIS A 200 20.10 -15.33 15.86
CA HIS A 200 20.06 -14.37 14.75
C HIS A 200 19.72 -12.96 15.20
N LEU A 201 19.25 -12.75 16.43
CA LEU A 201 18.81 -11.46 16.95
C LEU A 201 19.43 -11.12 18.30
N VAL A 202 19.95 -9.90 18.43
CA VAL A 202 20.28 -9.27 19.71
C VAL A 202 19.28 -8.16 19.99
N LEU A 203 18.46 -8.33 21.04
CA LEU A 203 17.47 -7.33 21.46
C LEU A 203 17.95 -6.60 22.73
N ARG A 204 18.08 -5.27 22.66
CA ARG A 204 18.28 -4.41 23.83
C ARG A 204 17.00 -3.64 24.16
N TYR A 205 16.59 -3.65 25.42
CA TYR A 205 15.32 -3.06 25.87
C TYR A 205 15.39 -2.60 27.32
N ALA A 206 14.48 -1.71 27.72
CA ALA A 206 14.38 -1.20 29.09
C ALA A 206 13.76 -2.24 30.04
N GLN A 207 14.20 -2.31 31.30
CA GLN A 207 13.65 -3.22 32.32
C GLN A 207 12.13 -3.13 32.46
N ARG A 208 11.56 -1.94 32.26
CA ARG A 208 10.11 -1.72 32.26
C ARG A 208 9.36 -2.62 31.27
N ASP A 209 9.97 -2.91 30.12
CA ASP A 209 9.36 -3.69 29.05
C ASP A 209 9.68 -5.20 29.14
N ALA A 210 10.41 -5.63 30.17
CA ALA A 210 11.03 -6.95 30.22
C ALA A 210 10.08 -8.13 30.04
N THR A 211 8.86 -8.06 30.59
CA THR A 211 7.89 -9.16 30.46
C THR A 211 7.57 -9.47 29.00
N TRP A 212 7.32 -8.44 28.19
CA TRP A 212 6.93 -8.59 26.79
C TRP A 212 8.13 -8.62 25.84
N ALA A 213 9.17 -7.82 26.13
CA ALA A 213 10.37 -7.77 25.32
C ALA A 213 11.14 -9.11 25.30
N ASN A 214 11.16 -9.86 26.41
CA ASN A 214 11.76 -11.19 26.44
C ASN A 214 11.06 -12.17 25.49
N ARG A 215 9.72 -12.16 25.49
CA ARG A 215 8.93 -13.02 24.60
C ARG A 215 9.14 -12.59 23.15
N LEU A 216 9.06 -11.28 22.89
CA LEU A 216 9.27 -10.70 21.57
C LEU A 216 10.66 -11.02 21.02
N ALA A 217 11.71 -11.00 21.85
CA ALA A 217 13.06 -11.37 21.43
C ALA A 217 13.13 -12.78 20.84
N ALA A 218 12.53 -13.76 21.53
CA ALA A 218 12.52 -15.14 21.07
C ALA A 218 11.70 -15.32 19.78
N ASP A 219 10.51 -14.69 19.71
CA ASP A 219 9.64 -14.80 18.53
C ASP A 219 10.26 -14.10 17.30
N LEU A 220 10.95 -12.96 17.49
CA LEU A 220 11.64 -12.26 16.41
C LEU A 220 12.92 -12.99 15.96
N ASP A 221 13.65 -13.64 16.86
CA ASP A 221 14.79 -14.49 16.51
C ASP A 221 14.36 -15.64 15.58
N GLN A 222 13.26 -16.31 15.95
CA GLN A 222 12.63 -17.34 15.11
C GLN A 222 12.10 -16.77 13.78
N LEU A 223 11.60 -15.54 13.76
CA LEU A 223 11.14 -14.90 12.53
C LEU A 223 12.30 -14.69 11.54
N VAL A 224 13.50 -14.33 12.01
CA VAL A 224 14.68 -14.18 11.12
C VAL A 224 15.03 -15.54 10.50
N GLU A 225 15.05 -16.61 11.30
CA GLU A 225 15.24 -17.98 10.80
C GLU A 225 14.16 -18.34 9.76
N GLN A 226 12.89 -18.09 10.06
CA GLN A 226 11.77 -18.35 9.15
C GLN A 226 11.88 -17.55 7.85
N THR A 227 12.33 -16.29 7.91
CA THR A 227 12.54 -15.44 6.74
C THR A 227 13.54 -16.09 5.80
N CYS A 228 14.68 -16.53 6.33
CA CYS A 228 15.72 -17.23 5.56
C CYS A 228 15.25 -18.58 5.00
N ALA A 229 14.44 -19.32 5.76
CA ALA A 229 13.91 -20.62 5.32
C ALA A 229 12.83 -20.49 4.24
N THR A 230 12.03 -19.42 4.29
CA THR A 230 10.94 -19.15 3.34
C THR A 230 11.51 -18.66 2.01
N PHE A 231 12.51 -17.78 2.05
CA PHE A 231 13.14 -17.18 0.88
C PHE A 231 14.57 -17.69 0.72
N VAL A 232 14.70 -18.94 0.26
CA VAL A 232 15.98 -19.65 0.14
C VAL A 232 17.01 -18.89 -0.72
N ASP A 233 16.53 -18.11 -1.67
CA ASP A 233 17.32 -17.28 -2.57
C ASP A 233 17.83 -15.98 -1.95
N LEU A 234 17.38 -15.58 -0.74
CA LEU A 234 18.07 -14.55 0.05
C LEU A 234 19.52 -14.96 0.34
N ALA A 235 19.80 -16.27 0.40
CA ALA A 235 21.13 -16.82 0.70
C ALA A 235 21.71 -16.26 2.00
N CYS A 236 20.92 -16.33 3.09
CA CYS A 236 21.32 -15.84 4.40
C CYS A 236 22.66 -16.44 4.85
N PRO A 237 23.62 -15.62 5.31
CA PRO A 237 24.88 -16.12 5.81
C PRO A 237 24.72 -16.75 7.21
N ASP A 238 25.57 -17.72 7.54
CA ASP A 238 25.53 -18.43 8.83
C ASP A 238 25.76 -17.48 10.03
N ASP A 239 26.42 -16.34 9.82
CA ASP A 239 26.70 -15.30 10.83
C ASP A 239 25.73 -14.12 10.78
N LEU A 240 24.58 -14.26 10.10
CA LEU A 240 23.53 -13.24 10.08
C LEU A 240 23.09 -12.88 11.50
N GLN A 241 23.31 -11.62 11.88
CA GLN A 241 22.91 -11.10 13.18
C GLN A 241 22.24 -9.72 13.06
N VAL A 242 20.96 -9.67 13.42
CA VAL A 242 20.18 -8.43 13.54
C VAL A 242 20.38 -7.85 14.94
N ARG A 243 20.62 -6.55 15.03
CA ARG A 243 20.75 -5.82 16.30
C ARG A 243 19.58 -4.87 16.44
N LEU A 244 18.65 -5.18 17.34
CA LEU A 244 17.46 -4.39 17.59
C LEU A 244 17.56 -3.66 18.94
N TYR A 245 17.45 -2.34 18.91
CA TYR A 245 17.43 -1.47 20.08
C TYR A 245 16.03 -0.89 20.23
N LEU A 246 15.37 -1.22 21.33
CA LEU A 246 14.11 -0.59 21.74
C LEU A 246 14.45 0.72 22.49
N ASP A 247 14.70 1.77 21.73
CA ASP A 247 15.38 2.98 22.18
C ASP A 247 14.40 4.12 22.53
N ASP A 248 14.67 4.86 23.60
CA ASP A 248 13.84 5.98 24.03
C ASP A 248 14.22 7.33 23.38
N GLU A 249 15.21 7.30 22.48
CA GLU A 249 15.63 8.44 21.69
C GLU A 249 14.59 8.90 20.65
N VAL A 250 14.61 10.19 20.35
CA VAL A 250 13.71 10.86 19.39
C VAL A 250 13.77 10.22 17.99
N GLN A 251 14.92 9.65 17.60
CA GLN A 251 15.09 9.02 16.29
C GLN A 251 14.30 7.72 16.16
N ALA A 252 14.24 6.89 17.21
CA ALA A 252 13.47 5.65 17.19
C ALA A 252 11.97 5.92 16.93
N LEU A 253 11.45 7.04 17.46
CA LEU A 253 10.07 7.46 17.27
C LEU A 253 9.71 7.82 15.82
N ARG A 254 10.70 8.06 14.94
CA ARG A 254 10.44 8.27 13.51
C ARG A 254 9.85 7.04 12.84
N ALA A 255 10.14 5.85 13.35
CA ALA A 255 9.53 4.60 12.87
C ALA A 255 8.00 4.58 12.98
N PHE A 256 7.38 5.50 13.74
CA PHE A 256 5.92 5.64 13.77
C PHE A 256 5.31 6.28 12.52
N VAL A 257 6.10 7.08 11.79
CA VAL A 257 5.63 7.88 10.65
C VAL A 257 6.34 7.55 9.35
N ASP A 258 7.57 7.07 9.40
CA ASP A 258 8.36 6.76 8.21
C ASP A 258 8.35 5.26 7.93
N ALA A 259 7.60 4.87 6.89
CA ALA A 259 7.52 3.48 6.44
C ALA A 259 8.85 2.99 5.82
N THR A 260 9.74 3.90 5.40
CA THR A 260 11.04 3.57 4.78
C THR A 260 12.17 3.42 5.80
N TYR A 261 11.88 3.63 7.09
CA TYR A 261 12.89 3.66 8.15
C TYR A 261 13.75 2.39 8.19
N SER A 262 13.15 1.21 8.04
CA SER A 262 13.87 -0.08 8.07
C SER A 262 14.72 -0.34 6.82
N TRP A 263 14.52 0.41 5.74
CA TRP A 263 15.31 0.28 4.51
C TRP A 263 16.71 0.90 4.64
N GLN A 264 16.85 1.88 5.53
CA GLN A 264 18.07 2.70 5.67
C GLN A 264 18.98 2.18 6.78
N THR A 265 18.90 0.88 7.09
CA THR A 265 19.60 0.30 8.23
C THR A 265 20.98 -0.21 7.83
N ASP A 266 22.02 0.53 8.23
CA ASP A 266 23.40 0.07 8.10
C ASP A 266 23.63 -1.13 9.03
N ASP A 267 24.27 -2.18 8.52
CA ASP A 267 24.70 -3.36 9.28
C ASP A 267 23.61 -4.02 10.16
N LEU A 268 22.37 -4.05 9.66
CA LEU A 268 21.20 -4.64 10.34
C LEU A 268 21.00 -4.11 11.77
N LEU A 269 21.31 -2.83 11.98
CA LEU A 269 21.10 -2.11 13.23
C LEU A 269 19.78 -1.33 13.18
N LEU A 270 18.78 -1.78 13.94
CA LEU A 270 17.48 -1.13 14.01
C LEU A 270 17.29 -0.42 15.36
N HIS A 271 16.86 0.84 15.33
CA HIS A 271 16.34 1.53 16.51
C HIS A 271 14.83 1.67 16.38
N LEU A 272 14.08 0.86 17.13
CA LEU A 272 12.62 0.94 17.14
C LEU A 272 12.15 1.48 18.50
N PRO A 273 10.95 2.07 18.58
CA PRO A 273 10.42 2.59 19.83
C PRO A 273 10.31 1.52 20.91
N PRO A 274 10.34 1.87 22.21
CA PRO A 274 10.08 0.94 23.29
C PRO A 274 8.61 0.51 23.29
N LEU A 275 8.33 -0.69 23.81
CA LEU A 275 6.97 -1.22 23.87
C LEU A 275 6.07 -0.34 24.73
N THR A 276 6.61 0.30 25.76
CA THR A 276 5.84 1.27 26.57
C THR A 276 5.41 2.51 25.77
N LEU A 277 6.13 2.93 24.72
CA LEU A 277 5.71 4.06 23.86
C LEU A 277 4.74 3.61 22.76
N LEU A 278 4.92 2.41 22.21
CA LEU A 278 3.97 1.85 21.25
C LEU A 278 2.65 1.44 21.91
N GLY A 279 2.70 1.01 23.17
CA GLY A 279 1.60 0.44 23.94
C GLY A 279 1.90 -1.00 24.35
N LEU A 280 1.76 -1.29 25.64
CA LEU A 280 2.00 -2.64 26.17
C LEU A 280 0.80 -3.56 25.88
N PRO A 281 1.02 -4.79 25.40
CA PRO A 281 -0.04 -5.76 25.23
C PRO A 281 -0.82 -6.04 26.53
N THR A 282 -2.15 -6.07 26.44
CA THR A 282 -3.02 -6.49 27.55
C THR A 282 -3.50 -7.93 27.44
N ASP A 283 -3.40 -8.51 26.24
CA ASP A 283 -3.80 -9.88 25.92
C ASP A 283 -3.00 -10.41 24.71
N GLU A 284 -3.34 -11.61 24.27
CA GLU A 284 -2.67 -12.28 23.14
C GLU A 284 -2.96 -11.61 21.78
N ALA A 285 -4.11 -10.96 21.62
CA ALA A 285 -4.43 -10.24 20.39
C ALA A 285 -3.56 -8.97 20.27
N GLY A 286 -3.44 -8.22 21.36
CA GLY A 286 -2.52 -7.08 21.46
C GLY A 286 -1.06 -7.51 21.27
N TYR A 287 -0.67 -8.66 21.82
CA TYR A 287 0.69 -9.18 21.62
C TYR A 287 0.97 -9.49 20.15
N ARG A 288 0.05 -10.19 19.46
CA ARG A 288 0.20 -10.49 18.03
C ARG A 288 0.28 -9.24 17.16
N ALA A 289 -0.49 -8.19 17.49
CA ALA A 289 -0.39 -6.91 16.79
C ALA A 289 0.98 -6.26 16.97
N VAL A 290 1.52 -6.25 18.19
CA VAL A 290 2.89 -5.77 18.47
C VAL A 290 3.93 -6.63 17.76
N TYR A 291 3.82 -7.96 17.82
CA TYR A 291 4.71 -8.87 17.12
C TYR A 291 4.74 -8.59 15.61
N ARG A 292 3.58 -8.42 14.95
CA ARG A 292 3.52 -8.08 13.53
C ARG A 292 4.15 -6.72 13.22
N ALA A 293 3.93 -5.72 14.07
CA ALA A 293 4.51 -4.40 13.93
C ALA A 293 6.06 -4.42 13.93
N TYR A 294 6.67 -5.05 14.95
CA TYR A 294 8.14 -5.15 15.02
C TYR A 294 8.69 -6.17 14.02
N GLY A 295 7.99 -7.28 13.83
CA GLY A 295 8.37 -8.36 12.91
C GLY A 295 8.44 -7.87 11.47
N ALA A 296 7.47 -7.06 11.02
CA ALA A 296 7.51 -6.44 9.71
C ALA A 296 8.76 -5.57 9.52
N GLN A 297 9.16 -4.78 10.52
CA GLN A 297 10.36 -3.94 10.45
C GLN A 297 11.65 -4.77 10.42
N VAL A 298 11.74 -5.81 11.25
CA VAL A 298 12.91 -6.72 11.29
C VAL A 298 13.04 -7.50 9.99
N ALA A 299 11.96 -8.11 9.50
CA ALA A 299 11.97 -8.85 8.23
C ALA A 299 12.31 -7.93 7.05
N THR A 300 11.74 -6.71 7.03
CA THR A 300 12.05 -5.71 5.99
C THR A 300 13.53 -5.34 5.97
N ALA A 301 14.15 -5.11 7.14
CA ALA A 301 15.58 -4.80 7.21
C ALA A 301 16.45 -5.98 6.76
N VAL A 302 16.12 -7.21 7.16
CA VAL A 302 16.83 -8.42 6.72
C VAL A 302 16.74 -8.60 5.21
N ILE A 303 15.54 -8.54 4.64
CA ILE A 303 15.32 -8.71 3.21
C ILE A 303 16.05 -7.60 2.45
N SER A 304 15.81 -6.33 2.79
CA SER A 304 16.40 -5.18 2.10
C SER A 304 17.93 -5.21 2.14
N HIS A 305 18.52 -5.61 3.28
CA HIS A 305 19.97 -5.77 3.39
C HIS A 305 20.51 -6.90 2.52
N LEU A 306 19.87 -8.08 2.53
CA LEU A 306 20.36 -9.26 1.79
C LEU A 306 20.12 -9.19 0.27
N VAL A 307 19.24 -8.29 -0.18
CA VAL A 307 19.08 -7.97 -1.61
C VAL A 307 19.94 -6.76 -2.03
N ASP A 308 20.79 -6.24 -1.14
CA ASP A 308 21.64 -5.07 -1.35
C ASP A 308 20.83 -3.85 -1.84
N TYR A 309 19.63 -3.64 -1.29
CA TYR A 309 18.76 -2.54 -1.70
C TYR A 309 19.37 -1.18 -1.35
N GLU A 310 19.63 -0.36 -2.37
CA GLU A 310 20.08 1.02 -2.18
C GLU A 310 18.86 1.92 -1.99
N CYS A 311 18.51 2.20 -0.72
CA CYS A 311 17.39 3.11 -0.49
C CYS A 311 17.66 4.45 -1.18
N CYS A 312 16.75 4.98 -1.98
CA CYS A 312 15.35 4.59 -2.13
C CYS A 312 15.02 4.43 -3.62
N ASN A 313 15.88 3.71 -4.34
CA ASN A 313 15.70 3.43 -5.75
C ASN A 313 14.44 2.60 -5.98
N HIS A 314 13.63 2.94 -6.97
CA HIS A 314 12.45 2.15 -7.33
C HIS A 314 11.48 1.88 -6.16
N ALA A 315 11.39 2.83 -5.22
CA ALA A 315 10.74 2.65 -3.92
C ALA A 315 9.33 2.03 -3.98
N PRO A 316 8.44 2.42 -4.92
CA PRO A 316 7.13 1.79 -5.02
C PRO A 316 7.19 0.29 -5.33
N PHE A 317 8.09 -0.14 -6.22
CA PHE A 317 8.20 -1.54 -6.62
C PHE A 317 8.87 -2.37 -5.54
N HIS A 318 9.91 -1.82 -4.89
CA HIS A 318 10.51 -2.44 -3.72
C HIS A 318 9.47 -2.69 -2.61
N GLN A 319 8.68 -1.68 -2.28
CA GLN A 319 7.63 -1.79 -1.26
C GLN A 319 6.56 -2.83 -1.60
N VAL A 320 6.16 -2.94 -2.86
CA VAL A 320 5.16 -3.93 -3.29
C VAL A 320 5.71 -5.35 -3.19
N LEU A 321 6.98 -5.56 -3.59
CA LEU A 321 7.66 -6.85 -3.46
C LEU A 321 7.84 -7.22 -1.97
N LEU A 322 8.27 -6.27 -1.14
CA LEU A 322 8.34 -6.45 0.31
C LEU A 322 6.97 -6.80 0.91
N ASP A 323 5.90 -6.13 0.48
CA ASP A 323 4.56 -6.42 0.98
C ASP A 323 4.09 -7.83 0.63
N TYR A 324 4.52 -8.35 -0.52
CA TYR A 324 4.27 -9.74 -0.89
C TYR A 324 5.04 -10.69 0.03
N GLU A 325 6.31 -10.42 0.30
CA GLU A 325 7.15 -11.23 1.19
C GLU A 325 6.65 -11.21 2.64
N LEU A 326 6.29 -10.04 3.15
CA LEU A 326 5.67 -9.88 4.47
C LEU A 326 4.32 -10.59 4.58
N HIS A 327 3.58 -10.70 3.47
CA HIS A 327 2.37 -11.52 3.41
C HIS A 327 2.67 -13.02 3.54
N GLN A 328 3.70 -13.53 2.85
CA GLN A 328 4.13 -14.93 2.99
C GLN A 328 4.58 -15.27 4.42
N LEU A 329 5.01 -14.28 5.20
CA LEU A 329 5.42 -14.42 6.60
C LEU A 329 4.29 -14.19 7.64
N ASP A 330 3.03 -13.99 7.24
CA ASP A 330 1.90 -13.64 8.13
C ASP A 330 2.08 -12.29 8.89
N LEU A 331 2.92 -11.39 8.36
CA LEU A 331 3.21 -10.10 8.99
C LEU A 331 2.34 -8.96 8.46
N LYS A 332 1.92 -9.02 7.19
CA LYS A 332 1.09 -8.00 6.53
C LYS A 332 0.03 -8.65 5.64
N PRO A 333 -1.18 -8.10 5.50
CA PRO A 333 -2.11 -8.57 4.48
C PRO A 333 -1.61 -8.29 3.07
N TRP A 334 -1.89 -9.20 2.13
CA TRP A 334 -1.79 -8.89 0.72
C TRP A 334 -2.91 -7.93 0.34
N SER A 335 -2.54 -6.74 -0.11
CA SER A 335 -3.47 -5.62 -0.22
C SER A 335 -4.42 -5.72 -1.42
N LEU A 336 -4.21 -6.70 -2.31
CA LEU A 336 -4.99 -6.88 -3.52
C LEU A 336 -6.33 -7.55 -3.26
N THR A 337 -7.34 -7.03 -3.94
CA THR A 337 -8.68 -7.58 -3.97
C THR A 337 -9.03 -8.03 -5.38
N ARG A 338 -10.09 -8.82 -5.49
CA ARG A 338 -10.67 -9.20 -6.78
C ARG A 338 -11.08 -7.98 -7.62
N ASP A 339 -11.59 -6.93 -6.97
CA ASP A 339 -12.04 -5.72 -7.64
C ASP A 339 -10.88 -4.97 -8.31
N ASP A 340 -9.66 -5.10 -7.78
CA ASP A 340 -8.46 -4.55 -8.39
C ASP A 340 -8.15 -5.24 -9.72
N HIS A 341 -8.20 -6.58 -9.78
CA HIS A 341 -8.04 -7.33 -11.03
C HIS A 341 -9.21 -7.08 -12.02
N MET A 342 -10.45 -6.98 -11.53
CA MET A 342 -11.60 -6.61 -12.36
C MET A 342 -11.39 -5.24 -13.02
N ARG A 343 -10.82 -4.27 -12.28
CA ARG A 343 -10.54 -2.93 -12.81
C ARG A 343 -9.51 -2.99 -13.93
N VAL A 344 -8.38 -3.69 -13.71
CA VAL A 344 -7.33 -3.88 -14.73
C VAL A 344 -7.92 -4.44 -16.02
N PHE A 345 -8.75 -5.47 -15.92
CA PHE A 345 -9.40 -6.10 -17.06
C PHE A 345 -10.45 -5.18 -17.73
N ALA A 346 -11.38 -4.62 -16.96
CA ALA A 346 -12.53 -3.87 -17.49
C ALA A 346 -12.10 -2.57 -18.19
N THR A 347 -11.05 -1.90 -17.69
CA THR A 347 -10.56 -0.66 -18.29
C THR A 347 -9.37 -0.87 -19.22
N ARG A 348 -8.94 -2.12 -19.46
CA ARG A 348 -7.76 -2.49 -20.27
C ARG A 348 -6.54 -1.65 -19.90
N GLN A 349 -6.19 -1.65 -18.62
CA GLN A 349 -5.07 -0.86 -18.11
C GLN A 349 -3.76 -1.23 -18.81
N THR A 350 -3.01 -0.25 -19.27
CA THR A 350 -1.68 -0.47 -19.87
C THR A 350 -0.62 -0.43 -18.77
N MET A 351 0.56 -0.99 -19.04
CA MET A 351 1.73 -0.88 -18.16
C MET A 351 2.39 0.51 -18.27
N GLY A 352 1.98 1.34 -19.22
CA GLY A 352 2.48 2.72 -19.42
C GLY A 352 2.62 3.56 -18.14
N PRO A 353 1.63 3.60 -17.22
CA PRO A 353 1.76 4.30 -15.94
C PRO A 353 2.91 3.76 -15.08
N LEU A 354 3.14 2.45 -15.05
CA LEU A 354 4.21 1.80 -14.28
C LEU A 354 5.59 2.26 -14.74
N LEU A 355 5.79 2.46 -16.04
CA LEU A 355 7.06 2.96 -16.59
C LEU A 355 7.42 4.34 -16.00
N ARG A 356 6.42 5.21 -15.76
CA ARG A 356 6.65 6.55 -15.21
C ARG A 356 7.06 6.50 -13.75
N HIS A 357 6.48 5.59 -12.99
CA HIS A 357 6.68 5.47 -11.54
C HIS A 357 7.80 4.50 -11.16
N TYR A 358 8.41 3.83 -12.13
CA TYR A 358 9.52 2.92 -11.87
C TYR A 358 10.70 3.61 -11.22
N GLN A 359 11.03 4.84 -11.62
CA GLN A 359 12.16 5.60 -11.05
C GLN A 359 11.79 6.43 -9.82
N ASP A 360 10.55 6.33 -9.33
CA ASP A 360 10.14 7.07 -8.14
C ASP A 360 10.91 6.57 -6.92
N ASN A 361 11.28 7.53 -6.09
CA ASN A 361 12.10 7.34 -4.89
C ASN A 361 11.35 7.69 -3.60
N ASP A 362 10.03 7.80 -3.69
CA ASP A 362 9.11 7.89 -2.57
C ASP A 362 7.91 6.93 -2.73
N LEU A 363 7.06 6.86 -1.71
CA LEU A 363 5.89 5.98 -1.68
C LEU A 363 4.57 6.68 -2.05
N SER A 364 4.63 7.93 -2.49
CA SER A 364 3.42 8.73 -2.73
C SER A 364 2.53 8.13 -3.82
N TYR A 365 3.13 7.51 -4.83
CA TYR A 365 2.41 6.80 -5.89
C TYR A 365 1.52 5.66 -5.33
N LEU A 366 2.01 4.90 -4.35
CA LEU A 366 1.25 3.79 -3.76
C LEU A 366 0.00 4.25 -2.97
N ALA A 367 -0.04 5.52 -2.56
CA ALA A 367 -1.21 6.11 -1.90
C ALA A 367 -2.31 6.54 -2.89
N THR A 368 -2.05 6.48 -4.20
CA THR A 368 -3.02 6.82 -5.25
C THR A 368 -3.85 5.60 -5.68
N ASP A 369 -5.00 5.85 -6.32
CA ASP A 369 -5.80 4.76 -6.92
C ASP A 369 -5.01 3.97 -7.99
N ASP A 370 -4.09 4.64 -8.69
CA ASP A 370 -3.23 4.03 -9.70
C ASP A 370 -2.08 3.21 -9.09
N GLY A 371 -1.74 3.44 -7.81
CA GLY A 371 -0.73 2.66 -7.08
C GLY A 371 -1.08 1.16 -7.01
N ARG A 372 -2.37 0.82 -7.11
CA ARG A 372 -2.86 -0.57 -7.20
C ARG A 372 -2.40 -1.29 -8.47
N LEU A 373 -2.05 -0.55 -9.53
CA LEU A 373 -1.47 -1.14 -10.74
C LEU A 373 -0.13 -1.81 -10.46
N ALA A 374 0.71 -1.23 -9.59
CA ALA A 374 1.99 -1.84 -9.23
C ALA A 374 1.79 -3.18 -8.52
N TYR A 375 0.85 -3.25 -7.57
CA TYR A 375 0.50 -4.49 -6.90
C TYR A 375 -0.01 -5.55 -7.88
N THR A 376 -0.99 -5.22 -8.72
CA THR A 376 -1.57 -6.18 -9.67
C THR A 376 -0.56 -6.61 -10.75
N ALA A 377 0.41 -5.77 -11.10
CA ALA A 377 1.50 -6.12 -11.99
C ALA A 377 2.51 -7.05 -11.32
N VAL A 378 2.96 -6.76 -10.09
CA VAL A 378 3.85 -7.65 -9.33
C VAL A 378 3.19 -9.00 -9.07
N ASP A 379 1.91 -9.01 -8.70
CA ASP A 379 1.13 -10.24 -8.54
C ASP A 379 1.11 -11.07 -9.83
N PHE A 380 0.92 -10.41 -10.97
CA PHE A 380 1.07 -11.05 -12.28
C PHE A 380 2.47 -11.62 -12.49
N LEU A 381 3.53 -10.84 -12.27
CA LEU A 381 4.92 -11.29 -12.48
C LEU A 381 5.26 -12.53 -11.64
N LEU A 382 4.81 -12.57 -10.38
CA LEU A 382 5.08 -13.65 -9.44
C LEU A 382 4.26 -14.91 -9.71
N ASN A 383 3.02 -14.77 -10.17
CA ASN A 383 2.09 -15.90 -10.31
C ASN A 383 1.90 -16.40 -11.75
N THR A 384 2.36 -15.66 -12.76
CA THR A 384 2.29 -16.07 -14.18
C THR A 384 3.60 -16.49 -14.77
N ALA A 385 4.66 -16.61 -13.97
CA ALA A 385 5.90 -17.22 -14.38
C ALA A 385 5.63 -18.68 -14.81
N LEU A 386 5.35 -18.85 -16.10
CA LEU A 386 4.98 -20.10 -16.72
C LEU A 386 6.10 -21.13 -16.48
N PRO A 387 5.76 -22.38 -16.15
CA PRO A 387 6.77 -23.39 -15.88
C PRO A 387 7.30 -23.98 -17.20
N TYR A 388 8.15 -23.28 -17.98
CA TYR A 388 8.81 -23.88 -19.18
C TYR A 388 10.24 -23.28 -19.38
N PRO A 389 11.16 -23.92 -20.15
CA PRO A 389 12.38 -24.53 -19.65
C PRO A 389 13.58 -24.15 -20.54
N LEU A 390 14.35 -23.14 -20.16
CA LEU A 390 15.61 -22.85 -20.84
C LEU A 390 16.72 -22.75 -19.81
N ASP A 391 17.44 -23.86 -19.63
CA ASP A 391 18.76 -24.11 -18.99
C ASP A 391 19.12 -23.46 -17.63
N THR A 392 18.31 -22.53 -17.14
CA THR A 392 18.39 -21.89 -15.84
C THR A 392 17.02 -22.10 -15.18
N ASN A 393 16.87 -23.18 -14.41
CA ASN A 393 15.70 -23.50 -13.58
C ASN A 393 15.51 -22.48 -12.43
N ILE A 394 15.65 -21.18 -12.68
CA ILE A 394 15.54 -20.14 -11.66
C ILE A 394 14.09 -19.64 -11.70
N PRO A 395 13.25 -20.00 -10.71
CA PRO A 395 11.90 -19.45 -10.62
C PRO A 395 11.97 -17.93 -10.44
N ILE A 396 11.01 -17.20 -11.01
CA ILE A 396 10.84 -15.77 -10.70
C ILE A 396 10.32 -15.68 -9.28
N THR A 397 11.17 -15.21 -8.37
CA THR A 397 10.87 -15.00 -6.95
C THR A 397 10.87 -13.51 -6.62
N PRO A 398 10.27 -13.09 -5.50
CA PRO A 398 10.29 -11.67 -5.10
C PRO A 398 11.72 -11.15 -4.87
N VAL A 399 12.58 -11.94 -4.22
CA VAL A 399 14.00 -11.62 -4.01
C VAL A 399 14.75 -11.42 -5.32
N TRP A 400 14.51 -12.27 -6.32
CA TRP A 400 15.14 -12.13 -7.62
C TRP A 400 14.65 -10.88 -8.37
N LEU A 401 13.35 -10.58 -8.28
CA LEU A 401 12.78 -9.35 -8.83
C LEU A 401 13.37 -8.11 -8.17
N GLN A 402 13.58 -8.10 -6.85
CA GLN A 402 14.24 -7.01 -6.13
C GLN A 402 15.70 -6.83 -6.59
N ARG A 403 16.50 -7.90 -6.64
CA ARG A 403 17.91 -7.82 -7.07
C ARG A 403 18.06 -7.37 -8.53
N SER A 404 17.19 -7.85 -9.42
CA SER A 404 17.22 -7.46 -10.83
C SER A 404 16.75 -6.01 -11.04
N MET A 405 15.84 -5.52 -10.20
CA MET A 405 15.38 -4.13 -10.24
C MET A 405 16.52 -3.16 -9.95
N GLU A 406 17.33 -3.42 -8.92
CA GLU A 406 18.49 -2.57 -8.59
C GLU A 406 19.56 -2.53 -9.70
N ALA A 407 19.65 -3.58 -10.51
CA ALA A 407 20.58 -3.63 -11.63
C ALA A 407 20.10 -2.82 -12.85
N GLU A 408 18.81 -2.51 -12.94
CA GLU A 408 18.17 -2.04 -14.18
C GLU A 408 17.47 -0.68 -14.00
N GLN A 409 17.97 0.35 -14.71
CA GLN A 409 17.45 1.72 -14.59
C GLN A 409 16.10 1.96 -15.28
N SER A 410 15.65 1.02 -16.10
CA SER A 410 14.45 1.13 -16.93
C SER A 410 13.52 -0.04 -16.65
N PHE A 411 12.24 0.25 -16.43
CA PHE A 411 11.21 -0.77 -16.26
C PHE A 411 11.19 -1.78 -17.42
N VAL A 412 11.39 -1.29 -18.66
CA VAL A 412 11.40 -2.17 -19.84
C VAL A 412 12.62 -3.10 -19.82
N THR A 413 13.78 -2.60 -19.41
CA THR A 413 14.99 -3.43 -19.32
C THR A 413 14.88 -4.42 -18.16
N TRP A 414 14.33 -3.98 -17.02
CA TRP A 414 14.01 -4.84 -15.88
C TRP A 414 13.09 -5.98 -16.29
N LEU A 415 11.98 -5.70 -17.00
CA LEU A 415 11.11 -6.74 -17.55
C LEU A 415 11.80 -7.60 -18.60
N THR A 416 12.68 -7.02 -19.43
CA THR A 416 13.44 -7.80 -20.42
C THR A 416 14.35 -8.80 -19.73
N VAL A 417 15.00 -8.42 -18.63
CA VAL A 417 15.79 -9.34 -17.79
C VAL A 417 14.87 -10.34 -17.09
N ALA A 418 13.73 -9.86 -16.56
CA ALA A 418 12.70 -10.66 -15.91
C ALA A 418 12.27 -11.87 -16.77
N PHE A 419 12.18 -11.62 -18.07
CA PHE A 419 11.70 -12.57 -19.07
C PHE A 419 12.74 -12.96 -20.12
N ALA A 420 14.04 -12.73 -19.87
CA ALA A 420 15.09 -13.00 -20.86
C ALA A 420 15.14 -14.48 -21.29
N GLY A 421 14.69 -15.38 -20.40
CA GLY A 421 14.57 -16.81 -20.67
C GLY A 421 13.42 -17.21 -21.61
N TRP A 422 12.57 -16.28 -22.05
CA TRP A 422 11.40 -16.58 -22.88
C TRP A 422 11.69 -16.56 -24.39
N GLY A 423 12.97 -16.43 -24.77
CA GLY A 423 13.36 -16.37 -26.18
C GLY A 423 12.70 -15.19 -26.91
N GLY A 424 12.82 -15.15 -28.25
CA GLY A 424 12.24 -14.07 -29.05
C GLY A 424 10.70 -13.98 -29.02
N GLU A 425 10.00 -14.89 -28.32
CA GLU A 425 8.53 -15.01 -28.31
C GLU A 425 7.81 -13.80 -27.74
N LEU A 426 8.42 -13.10 -26.77
CA LEU A 426 7.84 -11.87 -26.22
C LEU A 426 8.17 -10.63 -27.08
N GLY A 427 9.12 -10.74 -28.01
CA GLY A 427 9.73 -9.60 -28.68
C GLY A 427 10.59 -8.74 -27.73
N LEU A 428 11.03 -7.58 -28.21
CA LEU A 428 11.85 -6.62 -27.45
C LEU A 428 11.17 -5.24 -27.43
N GLY A 429 11.50 -4.42 -26.43
CA GLY A 429 11.03 -3.03 -26.34
C GLY A 429 9.50 -2.93 -26.26
N SER A 430 8.87 -2.22 -27.19
CA SER A 430 7.41 -2.04 -27.21
C SER A 430 6.64 -3.35 -27.45
N SER A 431 7.21 -4.29 -28.20
CA SER A 431 6.58 -5.60 -28.45
C SER A 431 6.48 -6.42 -27.15
N LEU A 432 7.51 -6.35 -26.30
CA LEU A 432 7.52 -6.99 -24.99
C LEU A 432 6.39 -6.45 -24.12
N ILE A 433 6.27 -5.13 -24.04
CA ILE A 433 5.25 -4.47 -23.21
C ILE A 433 3.84 -4.82 -23.69
N ASN A 434 3.56 -4.76 -25.00
CA ASN A 434 2.26 -5.13 -25.54
C ASN A 434 1.90 -6.60 -25.22
N THR A 435 2.88 -7.50 -25.37
CA THR A 435 2.66 -8.92 -25.07
C THR A 435 2.40 -9.16 -23.59
N LEU A 436 3.17 -8.51 -22.71
CA LEU A 436 2.97 -8.61 -21.26
C LEU A 436 1.66 -7.98 -20.81
N GLU A 437 1.21 -6.88 -21.42
CA GLU A 437 -0.10 -6.27 -21.15
C GLU A 437 -1.24 -7.23 -21.46
N VAL A 438 -1.22 -7.88 -22.63
CA VAL A 438 -2.24 -8.87 -23.00
C VAL A 438 -2.24 -10.03 -22.01
N ARG A 439 -1.06 -10.54 -21.63
CA ARG A 439 -0.94 -11.63 -20.64
C ARG A 439 -1.39 -11.18 -19.26
N TRP A 440 -1.13 -9.94 -18.88
CA TRP A 440 -1.59 -9.36 -17.62
C TRP A 440 -3.11 -9.24 -17.58
N TRP A 441 -3.77 -8.85 -18.68
CA TRP A 441 -5.23 -8.86 -18.78
C TRP A 441 -5.81 -10.28 -18.70
N GLN A 442 -5.19 -11.27 -19.34
CA GLN A 442 -5.60 -12.66 -19.24
C GLN A 442 -5.46 -13.20 -17.81
N TYR A 443 -4.38 -12.83 -17.13
CA TYR A 443 -4.19 -13.14 -15.72
C TYR A 443 -5.25 -12.50 -14.85
N ALA A 444 -5.47 -11.19 -15.01
CA ALA A 444 -6.50 -10.46 -14.28
C ALA A 444 -7.88 -11.10 -14.51
N TYR A 445 -8.22 -11.46 -15.75
CA TYR A 445 -9.44 -12.21 -16.06
C TYR A 445 -9.49 -13.55 -15.31
N THR A 446 -8.42 -14.32 -15.30
CA THR A 446 -8.35 -15.60 -14.57
C THR A 446 -8.57 -15.41 -13.07
N GLN A 447 -7.95 -14.41 -12.45
CA GLN A 447 -8.16 -14.07 -11.03
C GLN A 447 -9.61 -13.74 -10.72
N THR A 448 -10.36 -13.21 -11.69
CA THR A 448 -11.79 -12.91 -11.51
C THR A 448 -12.68 -14.16 -11.59
N LEU A 449 -12.23 -15.21 -12.27
CA LEU A 449 -12.97 -16.46 -12.46
C LEU A 449 -12.78 -17.46 -11.31
N ILE A 450 -11.67 -17.43 -10.58
CA ILE A 450 -11.33 -18.40 -9.50
C ILE A 450 -12.43 -18.49 -8.42
N SER A 451 -13.34 -17.51 -8.32
CA SER A 451 -14.44 -17.46 -7.37
C SER A 451 -15.85 -17.46 -8.01
N GLN A 452 -15.98 -17.68 -9.32
CA GLN A 452 -17.27 -17.69 -10.02
C GLN A 452 -17.59 -19.05 -10.65
N GLU A 453 -18.88 -19.42 -10.64
CA GLU A 453 -19.42 -20.52 -11.43
C GLU A 453 -19.66 -20.13 -12.92
N ALA A 454 -19.62 -18.84 -13.27
CA ALA A 454 -19.91 -18.32 -14.61
C ALA A 454 -19.01 -17.12 -14.98
N PRO A 455 -18.71 -16.88 -16.28
CA PRO A 455 -17.86 -15.77 -16.73
C PRO A 455 -18.44 -14.39 -16.36
N PRO A 456 -17.58 -13.37 -16.16
CA PRO A 456 -17.99 -12.05 -15.65
C PRO A 456 -18.91 -11.28 -16.60
N PHE A 457 -18.95 -11.66 -17.88
CA PHE A 457 -19.86 -11.12 -18.88
C PHE A 457 -20.55 -12.30 -19.57
N ALA A 458 -21.88 -12.26 -19.63
CA ALA A 458 -22.63 -13.18 -20.49
C ALA A 458 -22.24 -12.90 -21.94
N PHE A 459 -21.97 -13.95 -22.71
CA PHE A 459 -21.88 -13.82 -24.16
C PHE A 459 -23.21 -13.26 -24.67
N PRO A 460 -23.19 -12.38 -25.68
CA PRO A 460 -24.42 -11.83 -26.25
C PRO A 460 -25.22 -12.95 -26.93
N ASP A 461 -26.54 -12.78 -26.98
CA ASP A 461 -27.49 -13.72 -27.64
C ASP A 461 -27.40 -13.69 -29.18
N GLN A 462 -26.26 -13.25 -29.74
CA GLN A 462 -26.04 -13.08 -31.16
C GLN A 462 -24.79 -13.84 -31.58
N SER A 463 -24.76 -14.28 -32.84
CA SER A 463 -23.56 -14.89 -33.41
C SER A 463 -22.40 -13.91 -33.36
N LEU A 464 -21.25 -14.37 -32.87
CA LEU A 464 -20.02 -13.58 -32.89
C LEU A 464 -19.11 -14.12 -33.99
N LEU A 465 -18.40 -13.21 -34.64
CA LEU A 465 -17.28 -13.54 -35.50
C LEU A 465 -16.01 -12.99 -34.88
N LEU A 466 -15.00 -13.84 -34.80
CA LEU A 466 -13.68 -13.51 -34.28
C LEU A 466 -12.66 -13.79 -35.38
N SER A 467 -11.85 -12.78 -35.70
CA SER A 467 -10.71 -12.93 -36.59
C SER A 467 -9.46 -13.17 -35.73
N CYS A 468 -8.91 -14.37 -35.82
CA CYS A 468 -7.69 -14.77 -35.15
C CYS A 468 -6.54 -14.77 -36.16
N GLU A 469 -5.52 -13.98 -35.91
CA GLU A 469 -4.27 -14.05 -36.67
C GLU A 469 -3.37 -15.14 -36.07
N VAL A 470 -2.90 -16.04 -36.91
CA VAL A 470 -1.92 -17.07 -36.53
C VAL A 470 -0.57 -16.63 -37.06
N THR A 471 0.25 -16.09 -36.17
CA THR A 471 1.67 -15.79 -36.43
C THR A 471 2.48 -17.06 -36.17
N PHE A 472 3.30 -17.46 -37.14
CA PHE A 472 4.22 -18.60 -37.00
C PHE A 472 5.63 -18.09 -36.67
N ASP A 473 6.36 -18.82 -35.81
CA ASP A 473 7.69 -18.43 -35.29
C ASP A 473 8.79 -18.36 -36.37
N GLU A 474 8.55 -18.88 -37.57
CA GLU A 474 9.49 -18.76 -38.69
C GLU A 474 8.97 -17.78 -39.77
N PRO A 475 9.79 -16.82 -40.22
CA PRO A 475 9.42 -15.79 -41.19
C PRO A 475 9.22 -16.33 -42.62
N SER A 476 9.01 -17.64 -42.79
CA SER A 476 8.69 -18.25 -44.08
C SER A 476 7.25 -18.75 -44.12
N ALA A 477 6.38 -17.84 -44.55
CA ALA A 477 5.51 -18.03 -45.72
C ALA A 477 4.01 -18.36 -45.57
N THR A 478 3.41 -18.44 -44.38
CA THR A 478 1.92 -18.39 -44.31
C THR A 478 1.45 -17.81 -42.99
N GLU A 479 1.46 -16.48 -42.85
CA GLU A 479 0.49 -15.85 -41.95
C GLU A 479 -0.90 -16.32 -42.38
N ALA A 480 -1.73 -16.70 -41.42
CA ALA A 480 -3.08 -17.19 -41.69
C ALA A 480 -4.07 -16.48 -40.78
N ILE A 481 -5.19 -16.07 -41.36
CA ILE A 481 -6.33 -15.55 -40.62
C ILE A 481 -7.32 -16.69 -40.47
N SER A 482 -7.63 -17.06 -39.23
CA SER A 482 -8.73 -17.96 -38.93
C SER A 482 -9.94 -17.14 -38.49
N LEU A 483 -11.03 -17.26 -39.22
CA LEU A 483 -12.32 -16.71 -38.83
C LEU A 483 -13.07 -17.77 -38.02
N GLN A 484 -13.37 -17.43 -36.78
CA GLN A 484 -14.11 -18.25 -35.84
C GLN A 484 -15.52 -17.67 -35.68
N SER A 485 -16.52 -18.54 -35.60
CA SER A 485 -17.91 -18.17 -35.35
C SER A 485 -18.41 -18.77 -34.04
N TYR A 486 -19.11 -17.98 -33.25
CA TYR A 486 -19.77 -18.42 -32.03
C TYR A 486 -21.27 -18.63 -32.30
N ASP A 487 -21.77 -19.82 -32.00
CA ASP A 487 -23.21 -20.12 -32.00
C ASP A 487 -23.77 -19.97 -30.58
N PRO A 488 -24.56 -18.92 -30.29
CA PRO A 488 -25.11 -18.69 -28.96
C PRO A 488 -26.16 -19.74 -28.55
N ALA A 489 -26.79 -20.44 -29.50
CA ALA A 489 -27.79 -21.47 -29.18
C ALA A 489 -27.15 -22.78 -28.70
N ALA A 490 -25.96 -23.09 -29.23
CA ALA A 490 -25.19 -24.28 -28.89
C ALA A 490 -24.06 -24.01 -27.88
N ASP A 491 -23.74 -22.74 -27.62
CA ASP A 491 -22.64 -22.28 -26.77
C ASP A 491 -21.29 -22.87 -27.18
N VAL A 492 -21.01 -22.84 -28.48
CA VAL A 492 -19.77 -23.39 -29.06
C VAL A 492 -19.15 -22.45 -30.07
N TRP A 493 -17.82 -22.42 -30.07
CA TRP A 493 -17.02 -21.86 -31.16
C TRP A 493 -16.81 -22.91 -32.24
N GLY A 494 -16.93 -22.49 -33.49
CA GLY A 494 -16.59 -23.29 -34.66
C GLY A 494 -15.81 -22.47 -35.67
N GLU A 495 -14.88 -23.12 -36.36
CA GLU A 495 -14.14 -22.49 -37.46
C GLU A 495 -15.10 -22.20 -38.61
N ALA A 496 -15.18 -20.93 -39.00
CA ALA A 496 -15.97 -20.48 -40.14
C ALA A 496 -15.15 -20.56 -41.42
N GLU A 497 -13.87 -20.13 -41.37
CA GLU A 497 -12.99 -20.09 -42.54
C GLU A 497 -11.52 -19.96 -42.12
N GLN A 498 -10.60 -20.45 -42.97
CA GLN A 498 -9.16 -20.19 -42.86
C GLN A 498 -8.69 -19.52 -44.15
N LEU A 499 -7.98 -18.40 -44.01
CA LEU A 499 -7.47 -17.58 -45.09
C LEU A 499 -5.94 -17.56 -45.01
N VAL A 500 -5.28 -17.62 -46.16
CA VAL A 500 -3.82 -17.50 -46.29
C VAL A 500 -3.48 -16.05 -46.59
N GLY A 501 -2.53 -15.49 -45.84
CA GLY A 501 -2.16 -14.09 -45.85
C GLY A 501 -2.48 -13.40 -44.52
N PHE A 502 -2.17 -12.11 -44.44
CA PHE A 502 -2.57 -11.26 -43.32
C PHE A 502 -3.61 -10.25 -43.78
N GLY A 503 -4.34 -9.68 -42.83
CA GLY A 503 -5.47 -8.84 -43.17
C GLY A 503 -6.37 -8.58 -41.98
N PHE A 504 -7.48 -7.93 -42.24
CA PHE A 504 -8.48 -7.67 -41.23
C PHE A 504 -9.87 -7.72 -41.85
N VAL A 505 -10.86 -7.81 -40.97
CA VAL A 505 -12.25 -7.87 -41.36
C VAL A 505 -13.05 -6.74 -40.71
N THR A 506 -14.01 -6.20 -41.45
CA THR A 506 -14.93 -5.18 -40.95
C THR A 506 -16.36 -5.65 -41.16
N VAL A 507 -17.12 -5.76 -40.08
CA VAL A 507 -18.55 -6.09 -40.14
C VAL A 507 -19.33 -4.84 -40.59
N LEU A 508 -20.25 -5.01 -41.53
CA LEU A 508 -21.12 -3.93 -42.01
C LEU A 508 -22.34 -3.76 -41.09
N PRO A 509 -23.06 -2.63 -41.16
CA PRO A 509 -24.18 -2.34 -40.27
C PRO A 509 -25.39 -3.30 -40.34
N ASP A 510 -25.40 -4.24 -41.29
CA ASP A 510 -26.46 -5.25 -41.45
C ASP A 510 -26.22 -6.51 -40.60
N ASP A 511 -25.10 -6.59 -39.88
CA ASP A 511 -24.62 -7.71 -39.04
C ASP A 511 -24.47 -9.05 -39.80
N LYS A 512 -24.56 -9.03 -41.14
CA LYS A 512 -24.57 -10.24 -41.99
C LYS A 512 -23.53 -10.20 -43.09
N THR A 513 -23.11 -9.00 -43.46
CA THR A 513 -22.09 -8.77 -44.48
C THR A 513 -20.81 -8.30 -43.79
N MET A 514 -19.69 -8.86 -44.21
CA MET A 514 -18.37 -8.52 -43.74
C MET A 514 -17.47 -8.20 -44.94
N VAL A 515 -16.69 -7.13 -44.81
CA VAL A 515 -15.60 -6.81 -45.71
C VAL A 515 -14.36 -7.52 -45.22
N ARG A 516 -13.67 -8.23 -46.11
CA ARG A 516 -12.39 -8.87 -45.85
C ARG A 516 -11.34 -8.16 -46.69
N ASN A 517 -10.34 -7.57 -46.04
CA ASN A 517 -9.17 -7.01 -46.71
C ASN A 517 -8.00 -7.95 -46.44
N ILE A 518 -7.52 -8.64 -47.47
CA ILE A 518 -6.50 -9.67 -47.34
C ILE A 518 -5.32 -9.31 -48.23
N TRP A 519 -4.12 -9.37 -47.67
CA TRP A 519 -2.88 -9.33 -48.41
C TRP A 519 -2.53 -10.73 -48.91
N HIS A 520 -2.58 -10.92 -50.22
CA HIS A 520 -2.19 -12.16 -50.87
C HIS A 520 -0.67 -12.18 -51.08
N VAL A 521 0.05 -12.92 -50.23
CA VAL A 521 1.52 -12.96 -50.22
C VAL A 521 2.11 -13.39 -51.56
N GLU A 522 1.50 -14.37 -52.25
CA GLU A 522 2.00 -14.87 -53.54
C GLU A 522 1.82 -13.87 -54.69
N GLU A 523 0.77 -13.07 -54.63
CA GLU A 523 0.40 -12.12 -55.68
C GLU A 523 0.90 -10.70 -55.37
N GLU A 524 1.38 -10.45 -54.14
CA GLU A 524 1.77 -9.13 -53.62
C GLU A 524 0.68 -8.06 -53.80
N ILE A 525 -0.58 -8.46 -53.61
CA ILE A 525 -1.75 -7.57 -53.74
C ILE A 525 -2.61 -7.52 -52.49
N TRP A 526 -3.20 -6.35 -52.23
CA TRP A 526 -4.36 -6.24 -51.34
C TRP A 526 -5.63 -6.51 -52.14
N ALA A 527 -6.35 -7.56 -51.76
CA ALA A 527 -7.65 -7.87 -52.33
C ALA A 527 -8.74 -7.69 -51.28
N MET A 528 -9.74 -6.90 -51.63
CA MET A 528 -10.99 -6.83 -50.89
C MET A 528 -11.94 -7.91 -51.39
N SER A 529 -12.67 -8.56 -50.48
CA SER A 529 -13.79 -9.42 -50.81
C SER A 529 -14.93 -9.22 -49.80
N LEU A 530 -16.16 -9.54 -50.22
CA LEU A 530 -17.30 -9.54 -49.32
C LEU A 530 -17.56 -10.97 -48.85
N TRP A 531 -17.96 -11.13 -47.59
CA TRP A 531 -18.45 -12.38 -47.03
C TRP A 531 -19.86 -12.16 -46.53
N ARG A 532 -20.82 -12.95 -47.02
CA ARG A 532 -22.23 -12.84 -46.68
C ARG A 532 -22.81 -14.23 -46.47
N ASP A 533 -23.46 -14.44 -45.33
CA ASP A 533 -24.15 -15.69 -45.00
C ASP A 533 -23.28 -16.96 -45.21
N GLY A 534 -22.00 -16.92 -44.83
CA GLY A 534 -21.10 -18.07 -44.98
C GLY A 534 -20.46 -18.22 -46.37
N GLN A 535 -20.68 -17.28 -47.30
CA GLN A 535 -20.15 -17.36 -48.66
C GLN A 535 -19.34 -16.12 -49.03
N GLN A 536 -18.20 -16.35 -49.67
CA GLN A 536 -17.46 -15.30 -50.35
C GLN A 536 -18.25 -14.82 -51.57
N VAL A 537 -18.52 -13.52 -51.59
CA VAL A 537 -19.03 -12.79 -52.74
C VAL A 537 -17.86 -12.04 -53.34
N ALA A 538 -17.62 -12.28 -54.64
CA ALA A 538 -16.57 -11.57 -55.36
C ALA A 538 -16.88 -10.08 -55.33
N ALA A 539 -16.04 -9.32 -54.65
CA ALA A 539 -15.89 -7.92 -54.94
C ALA A 539 -15.39 -7.82 -56.40
N ALA A 540 -15.95 -6.91 -57.20
CA ALA A 540 -15.57 -6.66 -58.58
C ALA A 540 -14.07 -6.90 -58.82
N ALA A 541 -13.77 -7.67 -59.87
CA ALA A 541 -12.45 -7.76 -60.45
C ALA A 541 -12.10 -6.39 -61.01
N THR A 542 -11.58 -5.52 -60.15
CA THR A 542 -10.71 -4.47 -60.64
C THR A 542 -9.41 -5.15 -60.96
N ASP A 543 -8.92 -5.05 -62.19
CA ASP A 543 -7.54 -5.45 -62.56
C ASP A 543 -6.47 -4.61 -61.80
N ALA A 544 -6.88 -3.87 -60.77
CA ALA A 544 -6.06 -3.03 -59.92
C ALA A 544 -5.22 -3.89 -58.98
N ALA A 545 -3.96 -3.54 -58.84
CA ALA A 545 -3.02 -4.20 -57.92
C ALA A 545 -3.42 -4.05 -56.43
N PHE A 546 -4.35 -3.14 -56.12
CA PHE A 546 -4.79 -2.83 -54.77
C PHE A 546 -6.29 -2.56 -54.74
N SER A 547 -7.01 -3.23 -53.84
CA SER A 547 -8.41 -2.94 -53.51
C SER A 547 -8.63 -3.07 -52.00
N PHE A 548 -9.31 -2.08 -51.41
CA PHE A 548 -9.38 -1.94 -49.96
C PHE A 548 -10.65 -1.21 -49.52
N SER A 549 -11.23 -1.58 -48.37
CA SER A 549 -12.31 -0.82 -47.73
C SER A 549 -12.25 -0.87 -46.22
N PHE A 550 -12.49 0.27 -45.58
CA PHE A 550 -12.62 0.38 -44.12
C PHE A 550 -14.03 0.05 -43.60
N GLY A 551 -14.92 -0.51 -44.45
CA GLY A 551 -16.30 -0.84 -44.06
C GLY A 551 -17.25 0.37 -44.02
N GLN A 552 -16.82 1.51 -44.56
CA GLN A 552 -17.65 2.70 -44.62
C GLN A 552 -18.73 2.54 -45.69
N VAL A 553 -19.98 2.67 -45.28
CA VAL A 553 -21.13 2.61 -46.17
C VAL A 553 -21.75 3.98 -46.36
N ASP A 554 -22.46 4.15 -47.46
CA ASP A 554 -23.37 5.26 -47.65
C ASP A 554 -24.46 5.29 -46.56
N PRO A 555 -25.21 6.39 -46.40
CA PRO A 555 -26.22 6.51 -45.36
C PRO A 555 -27.34 5.46 -45.44
N THR A 556 -27.59 4.89 -46.62
CA THR A 556 -28.57 3.83 -46.79
C THR A 556 -28.04 2.44 -46.41
N GLY A 557 -26.72 2.30 -46.24
CA GLY A 557 -26.04 1.04 -45.98
C GLY A 557 -25.96 0.11 -47.20
N GLN A 558 -26.32 0.60 -48.39
CA GLN A 558 -26.39 -0.20 -49.62
C GLN A 558 -25.13 -0.10 -50.48
N GLN A 559 -24.31 0.93 -50.27
CA GLN A 559 -23.11 1.16 -51.05
C GLN A 559 -21.88 1.24 -50.14
N LEU A 560 -20.86 0.44 -50.44
CA LEU A 560 -19.58 0.43 -49.72
C LEU A 560 -18.60 1.38 -50.42
N VAL A 561 -17.90 2.20 -49.64
CA VAL A 561 -16.76 2.97 -50.12
C VAL A 561 -15.57 2.04 -50.27
N VAL A 562 -15.00 1.99 -51.47
CA VAL A 562 -13.87 1.14 -51.83
C VAL A 562 -12.78 2.00 -52.46
N VAL A 563 -11.55 1.80 -52.00
CA VAL A 563 -10.35 2.38 -52.57
C VAL A 563 -9.73 1.34 -53.49
N THR A 564 -9.42 1.72 -54.71
CA THR A 564 -8.75 0.86 -55.69
C THR A 564 -7.54 1.60 -56.23
N ALA A 565 -6.38 0.96 -56.30
CA ALA A 565 -5.18 1.58 -56.83
C ALA A 565 -4.46 0.64 -57.81
N ASP A 566 -4.04 1.22 -58.94
CA ASP A 566 -3.14 0.59 -59.91
C ASP A 566 -1.96 1.54 -60.16
N ASN A 567 -2.13 2.53 -61.05
CA ASN A 567 -1.20 3.66 -61.21
C ASN A 567 -1.69 4.95 -60.55
N GLU A 568 -2.98 5.02 -60.22
CA GLU A 568 -3.64 6.14 -59.53
C GLU A 568 -4.61 5.57 -58.49
N THR A 569 -4.79 6.26 -57.37
CA THR A 569 -5.78 5.91 -56.33
C THR A 569 -7.15 6.43 -56.75
N LEU A 570 -8.11 5.52 -56.86
CA LEU A 570 -9.50 5.82 -57.20
C LEU A 570 -10.42 5.45 -56.05
N PHE A 571 -11.38 6.33 -55.78
CA PHE A 571 -12.47 6.08 -54.83
C PHE A 571 -13.69 5.61 -55.60
N ASN A 572 -14.36 4.57 -55.10
CA ASN A 572 -15.54 4.01 -55.73
C ASN A 572 -16.61 3.70 -54.69
N LEU A 573 -17.87 3.81 -55.11
CA LEU A 573 -19.02 3.23 -54.42
C LEU A 573 -19.36 1.88 -55.03
N PHE A 574 -19.57 0.93 -54.15
CA PHE A 574 -19.79 -0.47 -54.49
C PHE A 574 -21.18 -0.89 -54.07
N ASP A 575 -22.02 -1.27 -55.02
CA ASP A 575 -23.38 -1.70 -54.73
C ASP A 575 -23.42 -3.07 -54.03
N ILE A 576 -23.51 -3.04 -52.70
CA ILE A 576 -23.52 -4.21 -51.82
C ILE A 576 -24.75 -5.08 -52.11
N ALA A 577 -25.89 -4.48 -52.42
CA ALA A 577 -27.15 -5.19 -52.67
C ALA A 577 -27.17 -5.88 -54.04
N GLY A 578 -26.52 -5.27 -55.03
CA GLY A 578 -26.37 -5.81 -56.38
C GLY A 578 -25.31 -6.92 -56.51
N CYS A 579 -24.39 -7.05 -55.54
CA CYS A 579 -23.38 -8.11 -55.52
C CYS A 579 -24.01 -9.50 -55.31
N THR A 580 -23.78 -10.41 -56.25
CA THR A 580 -24.12 -11.84 -56.09
C THR A 580 -22.89 -12.70 -56.30
N THR A 581 -22.92 -13.96 -55.86
CA THR A 581 -21.84 -14.93 -56.11
C THR A 581 -21.59 -15.20 -57.60
N SER A 582 -22.50 -14.76 -58.48
CA SER A 582 -22.46 -14.99 -59.93
C SER A 582 -22.20 -13.74 -60.77
N SER A 583 -22.17 -12.54 -60.18
CA SER A 583 -22.04 -11.28 -60.90
C SER A 583 -21.13 -10.31 -60.15
N LEU A 584 -20.23 -9.66 -60.88
CA LEU A 584 -19.41 -8.57 -60.34
C LEU A 584 -20.30 -7.45 -59.81
N CYS A 585 -19.92 -6.90 -58.67
CA CYS A 585 -20.58 -5.74 -58.07
C CYS A 585 -20.51 -4.51 -58.99
N GLY A 586 -21.56 -3.69 -58.98
CA GLY A 586 -21.54 -2.41 -59.68
C GLY A 586 -20.58 -1.43 -58.99
N LEU A 587 -19.73 -0.78 -59.79
CA LEU A 587 -18.81 0.26 -59.34
C LEU A 587 -19.26 1.63 -59.86
N THR A 588 -19.35 2.61 -58.97
CA THR A 588 -19.59 4.01 -59.32
C THR A 588 -18.41 4.85 -58.84
N PRO A 589 -17.63 5.49 -59.74
CA PRO A 589 -16.46 6.27 -59.33
C PRO A 589 -16.88 7.50 -58.53
N LEU A 590 -16.07 7.82 -57.52
CA LEU A 590 -16.17 9.01 -56.70
C LEU A 590 -14.99 9.97 -56.99
N PRO A 591 -15.24 11.29 -56.92
CA PRO A 591 -14.16 12.27 -57.10
C PRO A 591 -13.17 12.33 -55.92
N GLY A 592 -13.47 11.66 -54.80
CA GLY A 592 -12.68 11.67 -53.58
C GLY A 592 -13.30 10.77 -52.50
N PHE A 593 -12.71 10.76 -51.31
CA PHE A 593 -13.17 9.97 -50.17
C PHE A 593 -14.34 10.67 -49.45
N PRO A 594 -15.51 10.01 -49.27
CA PRO A 594 -16.69 10.67 -48.72
C PRO A 594 -16.81 10.56 -47.19
N PHE A 595 -17.13 11.67 -46.54
CA PHE A 595 -17.52 11.76 -45.12
C PHE A 595 -18.98 12.16 -45.01
N TRP A 596 -19.85 11.17 -44.80
CA TRP A 596 -21.29 11.38 -44.68
C TRP A 596 -21.67 12.09 -43.39
N SER A 597 -22.60 13.04 -43.48
CA SER A 597 -23.25 13.63 -42.31
C SER A 597 -23.99 12.55 -41.51
N PRO A 598 -24.25 12.76 -40.20
CA PRO A 598 -24.95 11.77 -39.38
C PRO A 598 -26.34 11.40 -39.90
N ASP A 599 -27.04 12.35 -40.52
CA ASP A 599 -28.34 12.16 -41.16
C ASP A 599 -28.25 11.70 -42.63
N GLY A 600 -27.04 11.66 -43.19
CA GLY A 600 -26.78 11.24 -44.55
C GLY A 600 -27.23 12.21 -45.64
N ALA A 601 -27.68 13.42 -45.29
CA ALA A 601 -28.16 14.38 -46.28
C ALA A 601 -27.02 15.07 -47.05
N HIS A 602 -25.83 15.11 -46.46
CA HIS A 602 -24.66 15.77 -47.03
C HIS A 602 -23.42 14.89 -46.88
N ALA A 603 -22.41 15.12 -47.72
CA ALA A 603 -21.08 14.57 -47.54
C ALA A 603 -20.02 15.65 -47.74
N ILE A 604 -18.93 15.54 -46.99
CA ILE A 604 -17.67 16.22 -47.32
C ILE A 604 -16.86 15.24 -48.14
N ILE A 605 -16.45 15.63 -49.35
CA ILE A 605 -15.55 14.82 -50.16
C ILE A 605 -14.13 15.36 -50.00
N GLU A 606 -13.20 14.51 -49.58
CA GLU A 606 -11.77 14.78 -49.55
C GLU A 606 -11.12 14.30 -50.85
N ILE A 607 -10.54 15.25 -51.59
CA ILE A 607 -9.77 14.96 -52.79
C ILE A 607 -8.30 15.01 -52.40
N THR A 608 -7.63 13.85 -52.39
CA THR A 608 -6.22 13.77 -52.02
C THR A 608 -5.42 13.06 -53.12
N ASP A 609 -4.22 13.59 -53.38
CA ASP A 609 -3.22 12.97 -54.24
C ASP A 609 -2.34 11.96 -53.47
N SER A 610 -2.55 11.80 -52.15
CA SER A 610 -1.77 10.90 -51.31
C SER A 610 -2.17 9.44 -51.52
N GLU A 611 -1.17 8.58 -51.74
CA GLU A 611 -1.35 7.14 -51.93
C GLU A 611 -1.74 6.39 -50.64
N PHE A 612 -1.54 6.98 -49.46
CA PHE A 612 -1.86 6.34 -48.17
C PHE A 612 -2.44 7.31 -47.13
N PHE A 613 -3.40 6.80 -46.35
CA PHE A 613 -4.00 7.48 -45.20
C PHE A 613 -3.11 7.29 -43.98
N VAL A 614 -2.59 8.39 -43.42
CA VAL A 614 -1.58 8.31 -42.35
C VAL A 614 -2.21 8.36 -40.94
N GLU A 615 -3.42 8.90 -40.78
CA GLU A 615 -4.06 9.01 -39.45
C GLU A 615 -5.56 8.68 -39.48
N MET A 616 -5.97 7.77 -38.58
CA MET A 616 -7.35 7.33 -38.39
C MET A 616 -7.89 7.81 -37.05
N LEU A 617 -8.98 8.58 -37.05
CA LEU A 617 -9.68 9.01 -35.83
C LEU A 617 -10.99 8.25 -35.67
N PRO A 618 -11.14 7.39 -34.65
CA PRO A 618 -12.42 6.79 -34.34
C PRO A 618 -13.36 7.84 -33.71
N VAL A 619 -14.50 8.11 -34.35
CA VAL A 619 -15.55 9.02 -33.87
C VAL A 619 -16.90 8.31 -33.97
N ASN A 620 -17.56 8.06 -32.83
CA ASN A 620 -18.89 7.43 -32.75
C ASN A 620 -19.00 6.10 -33.53
N GLY A 621 -17.96 5.25 -33.48
CA GLY A 621 -17.95 3.96 -34.17
C GLY A 621 -17.67 4.06 -35.68
N ARG A 622 -17.27 5.23 -36.20
CA ARG A 622 -16.81 5.43 -37.57
C ARG A 622 -15.35 5.88 -37.56
N TYR A 623 -14.55 5.41 -38.52
CA TYR A 623 -13.21 5.92 -38.73
C TYR A 623 -13.26 7.14 -39.64
N VAL A 624 -12.75 8.27 -39.16
CA VAL A 624 -12.54 9.48 -39.96
C VAL A 624 -11.05 9.52 -40.29
N LEU A 625 -10.74 9.48 -41.58
CA LEU A 625 -9.38 9.58 -42.08
C LEU A 625 -9.06 11.06 -42.28
N PHE A 626 -7.90 11.51 -41.82
CA PHE A 626 -7.36 12.81 -42.21
C PHE A 626 -5.90 12.63 -42.58
N ASN A 627 -5.48 13.22 -43.69
CA ASN A 627 -4.05 13.45 -43.90
C ASN A 627 -3.64 14.68 -43.07
N LEU A 628 -3.11 14.47 -41.86
CA LEU A 628 -2.63 15.54 -40.99
C LEU A 628 -1.13 15.83 -41.17
N SER A 629 -0.40 14.99 -41.90
CA SER A 629 1.02 15.17 -42.21
C SER A 629 1.29 16.37 -43.12
N ASP A 630 0.34 16.70 -43.98
CA ASP A 630 0.28 17.97 -44.69
C ASP A 630 -1.01 18.69 -44.25
N LEU A 631 -0.93 19.96 -43.87
CA LEU A 631 -2.12 20.80 -43.73
C LEU A 631 -2.82 20.80 -45.10
N ALA A 632 -3.76 19.88 -45.33
CA ALA A 632 -4.57 19.87 -46.54
C ALA A 632 -5.13 21.28 -46.69
N PRO A 633 -4.74 22.04 -47.73
CA PRO A 633 -5.25 23.38 -47.90
C PRO A 633 -6.77 23.23 -47.96
N ALA A 634 -7.52 24.11 -47.28
CA ALA A 634 -8.99 24.11 -47.25
C ALA A 634 -9.67 24.18 -48.64
N GLN A 635 -8.88 24.13 -49.72
CA GLN A 635 -9.25 24.03 -51.12
C GLN A 635 -9.54 22.58 -51.59
N GLU A 636 -9.25 21.55 -50.78
CA GLU A 636 -9.42 20.12 -51.14
C GLU A 636 -10.65 19.44 -50.53
N LEU A 637 -11.49 20.20 -49.80
CA LEU A 637 -12.74 19.72 -49.19
C LEU A 637 -13.93 20.41 -49.85
N TYR A 638 -14.87 19.62 -50.37
CA TYR A 638 -16.10 20.14 -50.97
C TYR A 638 -17.33 19.52 -50.30
N LEU A 639 -18.33 20.35 -49.99
CA LEU A 639 -19.64 19.91 -49.51
C LEU A 639 -20.48 19.47 -50.72
N ALA A 640 -20.87 18.21 -50.74
CA ALA A 640 -21.78 17.63 -51.71
C ALA A 640 -23.13 17.31 -51.04
N ASP A 641 -24.22 17.47 -51.79
CA ASP A 641 -25.49 16.84 -51.43
C ASP A 641 -25.38 15.34 -51.77
N ALA A 642 -25.74 14.49 -50.81
CA ALA A 642 -25.55 13.03 -50.89
C ALA A 642 -26.44 12.35 -51.92
#